data_AF-A0A2G5NN63-F1
#
_entry.id   AF-A0A2G5NN63-F1
#
_cell.length_a   1.000
_cell.length_b   1.000
_cell.length_c   1.000
_cell.angle_alpha   90.00
_cell.angle_beta   90.00
_cell.angle_gamma   90.00
#
_symmetry.space_group_name_H-M   'P 1'
#
loop_
_entity.id
_entity.type
_entity.pdbx_description
1 polymer ?
#
loop_
_entity_poly.entity_id
_entity_poly.type
_entity_poly.pdbx_seq_one_letter_code
_entity_poly.pdbx_strand_id
1 'polypeptide(L)'
;MIDLVNYIIDALIGLITGIDYRHCKIVSGFAGIIFDRARYDVIDVSPNIADLTMGVRSQGIKYSFLMSGQIQPEQKNLIRLKLDCNSINTRFAERFDEFPAPSHPQAFLIDAVSQAPGLSNPDKLINLMTSEEIYTQIPGRSKRPDFYIMTRTSKGANAKSFRHSWNPNNENIEAVVAFDSYHQGGIRKHLFIIVNNTDRLNDRTLYINLSDNPAIGSLDAIERSILAGSIYLSWRFNEPVLTGTPRKVASILNSQFRNGYRDVNGLCNAISRAATGSRYLFNVNRHVNFAGLTSLSEDHNSAELHSILDKNTSTCLYIIGNNGAGKSQLLGRLATEFIQRRKPAAGITLSQSNRFPKAQSEEYFTSFCLAQKTRQQHIDTVPGLFSRICCNPIKLETLLACLKRLDFTQDVYLGAKPHSKKRAMVDVESLVAMGPDATENEEALREIHQDSSTLVLVKKNDLNSYVFYSDLSSGEQNIITLLTLCIDNANAGTTLLLDEPEISLHVSWQLELPNILSLISEKLHVSIVTATHSPLLISNAPLLNTHCFRFEIGKLNYIAPEKRRSVETSLVSIFNTYSPLNKEVYERCARLVGQTINKRNSEAGVSTSELDDSLEQLKSLAELVTNSSVDHQGARYESDVELINKARLAIIAMRQEVADVPI
;
A
#
# COMPACT_ATOMS: atom_id res chain seq x y z
N MET A 1 -3.78 -19.86 25.77
CA MET A 1 -4.66 -20.05 26.95
C MET A 1 -5.27 -18.73 27.40
N ILE A 2 -4.45 -17.69 27.63
CA ILE A 2 -4.92 -16.34 28.02
C ILE A 2 -5.91 -15.74 27.00
N ASP A 3 -5.65 -15.83 25.70
CA ASP A 3 -6.57 -15.30 24.68
C ASP A 3 -7.96 -15.95 24.71
N LEU A 4 -8.01 -17.25 25.02
CA LEU A 4 -9.27 -17.98 25.17
C LEU A 4 -10.02 -17.52 26.42
N VAL A 5 -9.31 -17.30 27.53
CA VAL A 5 -9.89 -16.75 28.76
C VAL A 5 -10.45 -15.35 28.51
N ASN A 6 -9.68 -14.48 27.86
CA ASN A 6 -10.11 -13.14 27.49
C ASN A 6 -11.38 -13.18 26.62
N TYR A 7 -11.42 -14.05 25.61
CA TYR A 7 -12.59 -14.22 24.76
C TYR A 7 -13.84 -14.68 25.54
N ILE A 8 -13.69 -15.64 26.45
CA ILE A 8 -14.80 -16.14 27.27
C ILE A 8 -15.32 -15.02 28.18
N ILE A 9 -14.42 -14.26 28.83
CA ILE A 9 -14.82 -13.14 29.68
C ILE A 9 -15.54 -12.06 28.86
N ASP A 10 -15.00 -11.69 27.70
CA ASP A 10 -15.63 -10.74 26.78
C ASP A 10 -17.06 -11.17 26.41
N ALA A 11 -17.25 -12.47 26.10
CA ALA A 11 -18.56 -13.02 25.76
C ALA A 11 -19.53 -13.00 26.95
N LEU A 12 -19.06 -13.33 28.17
CA LEU A 12 -19.87 -13.27 29.38
C LEU A 12 -20.32 -11.84 29.71
N ILE A 13 -19.40 -10.87 29.60
CA ILE A 13 -19.75 -9.45 29.75
C ILE A 13 -20.80 -9.04 28.70
N GLY A 14 -20.67 -9.52 27.47
CA GLY A 14 -21.65 -9.27 26.42
C GLY A 14 -23.05 -9.80 26.75
N LEU A 15 -23.16 -10.96 27.41
CA LEU A 15 -24.44 -11.50 27.89
C LEU A 15 -25.06 -10.65 29.01
N ILE A 16 -24.23 -10.07 29.88
CA ILE A 16 -24.65 -9.22 31.01
C ILE A 16 -25.12 -7.85 30.51
N THR A 17 -24.35 -7.25 29.61
CA THR A 17 -24.52 -5.85 29.20
C THR A 17 -25.35 -5.70 27.91
N GLY A 18 -25.49 -6.78 27.13
CA GLY A 18 -26.07 -6.74 25.78
C GLY A 18 -25.16 -6.13 24.71
N ILE A 19 -23.89 -5.84 25.03
CA ILE A 19 -22.91 -5.26 24.11
C ILE A 19 -22.14 -6.37 23.40
N ASP A 20 -21.99 -6.25 22.09
CA ASP A 20 -21.12 -7.14 21.33
C ASP A 20 -19.65 -6.76 21.59
N TYR A 21 -18.85 -7.70 22.08
CA TYR A 21 -17.43 -7.45 22.37
C TYR A 21 -16.64 -6.93 21.14
N ARG A 22 -17.07 -7.25 19.91
CA ARG A 22 -16.43 -6.75 18.68
C ARG A 22 -16.62 -5.24 18.52
N HIS A 23 -17.73 -4.68 19.00
CA HIS A 23 -17.93 -3.23 19.02
C HIS A 23 -16.87 -2.56 19.89
N CYS A 24 -16.65 -3.06 21.10
CA CYS A 24 -15.67 -2.53 22.02
C CYS A 24 -14.25 -2.56 21.43
N LYS A 25 -13.90 -3.61 20.68
CA LYS A 25 -12.61 -3.74 19.97
C LYS A 25 -12.42 -2.68 18.89
N ILE A 26 -13.48 -2.38 18.13
CA ILE A 26 -13.49 -1.31 17.11
C ILE A 26 -13.29 0.05 17.77
N VAL A 27 -14.02 0.32 18.86
CA VAL A 27 -13.92 1.56 19.65
C VAL A 27 -12.53 1.73 20.26
N SER A 28 -11.98 0.68 20.86
CA SER A 28 -10.62 0.65 21.40
C SER A 28 -9.57 0.90 20.31
N GLY A 29 -9.73 0.31 19.12
CA GLY A 29 -8.84 0.55 17.98
C GLY A 29 -8.76 2.02 17.55
N PHE A 30 -9.90 2.73 17.54
CA PHE A 30 -9.96 4.16 17.24
C PHE A 30 -9.39 5.02 18.38
N ALA A 31 -9.92 4.85 19.59
CA ALA A 31 -9.58 5.67 20.74
C ALA A 31 -8.13 5.43 21.21
N GLY A 32 -7.66 4.19 21.19
CA GLY A 32 -6.33 3.81 21.63
C GLY A 32 -5.23 4.50 20.83
N ILE A 33 -5.39 4.64 19.50
CA ILE A 33 -4.42 5.36 18.67
C ILE A 33 -4.37 6.85 19.01
N ILE A 34 -5.53 7.46 19.25
CA ILE A 34 -5.59 8.88 19.58
C ILE A 34 -4.97 9.11 20.96
N PHE A 35 -5.32 8.29 21.95
CA PHE A 35 -4.86 8.45 23.33
C PHE A 35 -3.40 8.05 23.57
N ASP A 36 -2.84 7.12 22.80
CA ASP A 36 -1.41 6.78 22.89
C ASP A 36 -0.51 8.00 22.59
N ARG A 37 -1.01 8.95 21.78
CA ARG A 37 -0.28 10.15 21.37
C ARG A 37 -0.65 11.38 22.18
N ALA A 38 -1.89 11.45 22.61
CA ALA A 38 -2.42 12.59 23.32
C ALA A 38 -1.90 12.57 24.77
N ARG A 39 -1.18 13.61 25.22
CA ARG A 39 -0.68 13.76 26.61
C ARG A 39 -1.82 14.06 27.59
N TYR A 40 -2.82 13.20 27.64
CA TYR A 40 -3.97 13.33 28.51
C TYR A 40 -3.98 12.21 29.55
N ASP A 41 -4.49 12.53 30.73
CA ASP A 41 -4.89 11.52 31.69
C ASP A 41 -6.18 10.84 31.18
N VAL A 42 -6.05 9.61 30.66
CA VAL A 42 -7.15 8.88 30.00
C VAL A 42 -8.07 8.22 31.04
N ILE A 43 -9.37 8.44 30.86
CA ILE A 43 -10.45 7.90 31.67
C ILE A 43 -11.40 7.12 30.77
N ASP A 44 -11.52 5.82 31.02
CA ASP A 44 -12.48 4.95 30.35
C ASP A 44 -13.80 4.97 31.14
N VAL A 45 -14.69 5.89 30.76
CA VAL A 45 -15.93 6.15 31.48
C VAL A 45 -16.91 4.99 31.35
N SER A 46 -16.90 4.34 30.18
CA SER A 46 -17.74 3.19 29.88
C SER A 46 -16.84 1.99 29.59
N PRO A 47 -16.23 1.37 30.63
CA PRO A 47 -15.18 0.39 30.48
C PRO A 47 -15.68 -0.98 30.00
N ASN A 48 -16.83 -1.04 29.31
CA ASN A 48 -17.51 -2.20 28.73
C ASN A 48 -16.79 -3.54 28.95
N ILE A 49 -15.75 -3.83 28.18
CA ILE A 49 -14.88 -5.01 28.35
C ILE A 49 -13.41 -4.67 28.71
N ALA A 50 -13.13 -3.41 29.05
CA ALA A 50 -11.82 -2.84 29.37
C ALA A 50 -10.76 -3.04 28.27
N ASP A 51 -11.19 -3.09 27.00
CA ASP A 51 -10.30 -3.38 25.87
C ASP A 51 -9.32 -2.25 25.57
N LEU A 52 -9.69 -1.00 25.89
CA LEU A 52 -8.78 0.14 25.77
C LEU A 52 -7.53 -0.05 26.65
N THR A 53 -7.73 -0.55 27.88
CA THR A 53 -6.65 -0.85 28.83
C THR A 53 -5.75 -1.99 28.38
N MET A 54 -6.33 -3.00 27.72
CA MET A 54 -5.57 -4.13 27.17
C MET A 54 -4.58 -3.71 26.07
N GLY A 55 -4.86 -2.57 25.42
CA GLY A 55 -4.11 -2.06 24.29
C GLY A 55 -4.33 -2.89 23.03
N VAL A 56 -4.21 -2.24 21.86
CA VAL A 56 -4.41 -2.88 20.54
C VAL A 56 -3.30 -3.89 20.20
N ARG A 57 -2.26 -4.02 21.04
CA ARG A 57 -1.03 -4.79 20.78
C ARG A 57 -0.62 -5.74 21.90
N SER A 58 -1.57 -6.17 22.74
CA SER A 58 -1.39 -7.28 23.69
C SER A 58 -0.29 -7.11 24.75
N GLN A 59 0.35 -5.94 24.85
CA GLN A 59 1.37 -5.66 25.87
C GLN A 59 0.78 -4.98 27.11
N GLY A 60 -0.44 -4.43 27.03
CA GLY A 60 -1.11 -3.73 28.12
C GLY A 60 -0.30 -2.58 28.72
N ILE A 61 -0.92 -1.79 29.59
CA ILE A 61 -0.19 -0.92 30.52
C ILE A 61 -0.12 -1.63 31.88
N LYS A 62 0.99 -1.48 32.64
CA LYS A 62 1.15 -2.12 33.96
C LYS A 62 0.01 -1.79 34.95
N TYR A 63 -0.62 -0.64 34.75
CA TYR A 63 -1.79 -0.18 35.48
C TYR A 63 -2.85 0.20 34.47
N SER A 64 -4.09 -0.24 34.69
CA SER A 64 -5.22 0.16 33.85
C SER A 64 -5.44 1.67 33.80
N PHE A 65 -6.08 2.14 32.73
CA PHE A 65 -6.67 3.48 32.72
C PHE A 65 -7.68 3.59 33.87
N LEU A 66 -7.94 4.83 34.32
CA LEU A 66 -8.96 5.01 35.34
C LEU A 66 -10.33 4.67 34.74
N MET A 67 -11.01 3.69 35.31
CA MET A 67 -12.32 3.24 34.84
C MET A 67 -13.42 3.69 35.80
N SER A 68 -14.62 3.92 35.29
CA SER A 68 -15.76 4.13 36.17
C SER A 68 -16.22 2.84 36.84
N GLY A 69 -16.44 2.90 38.16
CA GLY A 69 -16.98 1.84 39.00
C GLY A 69 -18.51 1.78 39.02
N GLN A 70 -19.21 2.77 38.44
CA GLN A 70 -20.68 2.86 38.37
C GLN A 70 -21.30 1.90 37.34
N ILE A 71 -20.86 0.65 37.38
CA ILE A 71 -21.29 -0.45 36.50
C ILE A 71 -21.81 -1.61 37.34
N GLN A 72 -22.39 -2.62 36.68
CA GLN A 72 -22.90 -3.80 37.39
C GLN A 72 -21.76 -4.55 38.13
N PRO A 73 -21.98 -5.02 39.37
CA PRO A 73 -20.95 -5.72 40.14
C PRO A 73 -20.35 -6.94 39.42
N GLU A 74 -21.18 -7.69 38.70
CA GLU A 74 -20.78 -8.87 37.93
C GLU A 74 -19.81 -8.49 36.80
N GLN A 75 -20.12 -7.42 36.07
CA GLN A 75 -19.24 -6.87 35.05
C GLN A 75 -17.92 -6.38 35.64
N LYS A 76 -17.98 -5.65 36.78
CA LYS A 76 -16.78 -5.14 37.48
C LYS A 76 -15.84 -6.27 37.88
N ASN A 77 -16.39 -7.37 38.40
CA ASN A 77 -15.61 -8.56 38.80
C ASN A 77 -15.00 -9.27 37.58
N LEU A 78 -15.74 -9.40 36.48
CA LEU A 78 -15.22 -9.99 35.25
C LEU A 78 -14.10 -9.15 34.61
N ILE A 79 -14.24 -7.81 34.62
CA ILE A 79 -13.17 -6.90 34.18
C ILE A 79 -11.92 -7.08 35.04
N ARG A 80 -12.07 -7.15 36.39
CA ARG A 80 -10.94 -7.43 37.28
C ARG A 80 -10.23 -8.73 36.93
N LEU A 81 -11.01 -9.81 36.79
CA LEU A 81 -10.46 -11.11 36.42
C LEU A 81 -9.70 -11.05 35.08
N LYS A 82 -10.28 -10.39 34.06
CA LYS A 82 -9.63 -10.22 32.75
C LYS A 82 -8.28 -9.50 32.90
N LEU A 83 -8.25 -8.37 33.60
CA LEU A 83 -7.04 -7.57 33.74
C LEU A 83 -5.98 -8.29 34.60
N ASP A 84 -6.38 -8.95 35.69
CA ASP A 84 -5.49 -9.73 36.55
C ASP A 84 -4.86 -10.91 35.78
N CYS A 85 -5.64 -11.61 34.94
CA CYS A 85 -5.12 -12.66 34.05
C CYS A 85 -4.05 -12.15 33.06
N ASN A 86 -4.04 -10.85 32.76
CA ASN A 86 -3.05 -10.21 31.90
C ASN A 86 -2.01 -9.41 32.72
N SER A 87 -1.94 -9.60 34.04
CA SER A 87 -1.01 -8.90 34.94
C SER A 87 -1.15 -7.37 34.95
N ILE A 88 -2.38 -6.87 34.77
CA ILE A 88 -2.70 -5.44 34.77
C ILE A 88 -3.48 -5.09 36.03
N ASN A 89 -2.98 -4.13 36.81
CA ASN A 89 -3.67 -3.68 38.02
C ASN A 89 -4.93 -2.87 37.69
N THR A 90 -6.04 -3.22 38.33
CA THR A 90 -7.33 -2.54 38.13
C THR A 90 -7.44 -1.22 38.90
N ARG A 91 -8.04 -0.20 38.28
CA ARG A 91 -8.28 1.12 38.87
C ARG A 91 -9.71 1.57 38.57
N PHE A 92 -10.54 1.59 39.60
CA PHE A 92 -11.92 2.09 39.52
C PHE A 92 -12.10 3.32 40.39
N ALA A 93 -12.86 4.30 39.92
CA ALA A 93 -13.44 5.37 40.75
C ALA A 93 -14.93 5.11 40.93
N GLU A 94 -15.48 5.26 42.14
CA GLU A 94 -16.88 4.90 42.40
C GLU A 94 -17.86 5.96 41.87
N ARG A 95 -17.44 7.23 41.73
CA ARG A 95 -18.27 8.30 41.13
C ARG A 95 -17.47 9.27 40.25
N PHE A 96 -18.18 10.02 39.40
CA PHE A 96 -17.61 11.01 38.47
C PHE A 96 -16.87 12.17 39.17
N ASP A 97 -17.30 12.55 40.36
CA ASP A 97 -16.74 13.61 41.20
C ASP A 97 -15.51 13.16 41.99
N GLU A 98 -15.23 11.86 42.04
CA GLU A 98 -14.05 11.25 42.68
C GLU A 98 -12.87 11.09 41.72
N PHE A 99 -13.03 11.46 40.45
CA PHE A 99 -11.89 11.46 39.53
C PHE A 99 -10.80 12.41 40.05
N PRO A 100 -9.53 11.97 40.05
CA PRO A 100 -8.44 12.73 40.65
C PRO A 100 -8.36 14.13 40.05
N ALA A 101 -8.00 15.11 40.90
CA ALA A 101 -7.73 16.46 40.44
C ALA A 101 -6.68 16.41 39.31
N PRO A 102 -6.96 16.99 38.13
CA PRO A 102 -6.11 16.78 36.97
C PRO A 102 -4.73 17.40 37.18
N SER A 103 -3.69 16.60 36.95
CA SER A 103 -2.32 17.11 36.80
C SER A 103 -2.06 17.60 35.38
N HIS A 104 -2.77 17.00 34.42
CA HIS A 104 -2.77 17.27 32.99
C HIS A 104 -4.22 17.31 32.47
N PRO A 105 -4.48 17.87 31.28
CA PRO A 105 -5.75 17.73 30.57
C PRO A 105 -6.28 16.27 30.59
N GLN A 106 -7.59 16.07 30.76
CA GLN A 106 -8.18 14.73 30.80
C GLN A 106 -8.80 14.33 29.46
N ALA A 107 -8.72 13.04 29.14
CA ALA A 107 -9.35 12.46 27.95
C ALA A 107 -10.36 11.40 28.37
N PHE A 108 -11.61 11.53 27.92
CA PHE A 108 -12.71 10.65 28.31
C PHE A 108 -13.20 9.82 27.12
N LEU A 109 -13.28 8.50 27.31
CA LEU A 109 -13.99 7.60 26.40
C LEU A 109 -15.39 7.30 26.93
N ILE A 110 -16.42 7.68 26.17
CA ILE A 110 -17.84 7.46 26.51
C ILE A 110 -18.46 6.54 25.46
N ASP A 111 -18.38 5.23 25.70
CA ASP A 111 -18.94 4.18 24.84
C ASP A 111 -20.26 3.63 25.41
N ALA A 112 -21.31 4.48 25.40
CA ALA A 112 -22.54 4.21 26.13
C ALA A 112 -23.47 3.23 25.39
N VAL A 113 -24.00 2.26 26.16
CA VAL A 113 -24.87 1.18 25.66
C VAL A 113 -26.28 1.67 25.35
N SER A 114 -26.83 2.52 26.22
CA SER A 114 -28.21 2.97 26.09
C SER A 114 -28.34 4.02 25.00
N GLN A 115 -29.32 3.81 24.12
CA GLN A 115 -29.62 4.71 23.01
C GLN A 115 -31.01 5.36 23.15
N ALA A 116 -31.79 4.95 24.16
CA ALA A 116 -33.11 5.49 24.45
C ALA A 116 -32.98 6.61 25.51
N PRO A 117 -33.51 7.81 25.26
CA PRO A 117 -33.44 8.91 26.23
C PRO A 117 -34.22 8.53 27.50
N GLY A 118 -33.56 8.58 28.66
CA GLY A 118 -34.20 8.45 29.97
C GLY A 118 -34.11 9.75 30.75
N LEU A 119 -34.74 9.78 31.93
CA LEU A 119 -34.50 10.85 32.91
C LEU A 119 -33.07 10.69 33.47
N SER A 120 -32.34 11.80 33.57
CA SER A 120 -31.01 11.85 34.17
C SER A 120 -31.13 11.63 35.69
N ASN A 121 -30.76 10.45 36.16
CA ASN A 121 -30.58 10.16 37.58
C ASN A 121 -29.08 9.92 37.84
N PRO A 122 -28.43 10.71 38.72
CA PRO A 122 -26.99 10.56 39.01
C PRO A 122 -26.61 9.23 39.66
N ASP A 123 -27.58 8.50 40.23
CA ASP A 123 -27.36 7.16 40.82
C ASP A 123 -27.64 6.01 39.83
N LYS A 124 -27.93 6.33 38.57
CA LYS A 124 -28.15 5.34 37.51
C LYS A 124 -26.82 4.67 37.16
N LEU A 125 -26.84 3.39 36.84
CA LEU A 125 -25.64 2.72 36.32
C LEU A 125 -25.27 3.28 34.94
N ILE A 126 -23.98 3.45 34.66
CA ILE A 126 -23.47 4.04 33.41
C ILE A 126 -23.98 3.29 32.19
N ASN A 127 -24.10 1.96 32.27
CA ASN A 127 -24.59 1.14 31.16
C ASN A 127 -26.06 1.44 30.80
N LEU A 128 -26.82 2.07 31.69
CA LEU A 128 -28.20 2.47 31.44
C LEU A 128 -28.30 3.90 30.91
N MET A 129 -27.22 4.67 30.97
CA MET A 129 -27.17 6.05 30.51
C MET A 129 -26.84 6.15 29.02
N THR A 130 -27.33 7.20 28.39
CA THR A 130 -26.90 7.58 27.03
C THR A 130 -25.57 8.33 27.08
N SER A 131 -24.85 8.40 25.95
CA SER A 131 -23.56 9.11 25.87
C SER A 131 -23.68 10.57 26.30
N GLU A 132 -24.78 11.23 25.96
CA GLU A 132 -25.07 12.59 26.39
C GLU A 132 -25.48 12.71 27.86
N GLU A 133 -26.21 11.74 28.43
CA GLU A 133 -26.47 11.72 29.88
C GLU A 133 -25.15 11.66 30.68
N ILE A 134 -24.22 10.79 30.26
CA ILE A 134 -22.89 10.67 30.86
C ILE A 134 -22.11 11.97 30.68
N TYR A 135 -22.05 12.50 29.45
CA TYR A 135 -21.38 13.76 29.15
C TYR A 135 -21.94 14.91 30.01
N THR A 136 -23.26 14.94 30.25
CA THR A 136 -23.87 15.98 31.09
C THR A 136 -23.55 15.89 32.57
N GLN A 137 -23.10 14.74 33.06
CA GLN A 137 -22.78 14.52 34.46
C GLN A 137 -21.30 14.75 34.78
N ILE A 138 -20.42 14.79 33.77
CA ILE A 138 -19.00 15.10 33.97
C ILE A 138 -18.85 16.57 34.45
N PRO A 139 -18.31 16.81 35.66
CA PRO A 139 -18.21 18.15 36.24
C PRO A 139 -17.29 19.07 35.44
N GLY A 140 -17.68 20.34 35.29
CA GLY A 140 -16.80 21.39 34.75
C GLY A 140 -16.48 21.28 33.25
N ARG A 141 -17.17 20.41 32.50
CA ARG A 141 -16.89 20.13 31.07
C ARG A 141 -16.71 21.36 30.18
N SER A 142 -17.47 22.44 30.40
CA SER A 142 -17.39 23.64 29.57
C SER A 142 -16.26 24.60 29.95
N LYS A 143 -15.60 24.37 31.09
CA LYS A 143 -14.55 25.23 31.66
C LYS A 143 -13.19 24.55 31.71
N ARG A 144 -13.13 23.23 31.52
CA ARG A 144 -11.89 22.46 31.52
C ARG A 144 -11.41 22.20 30.10
N PRO A 145 -10.10 22.28 29.85
CA PRO A 145 -9.50 21.89 28.58
C PRO A 145 -9.45 20.35 28.53
N ASP A 146 -10.61 19.73 28.40
CA ASP A 146 -10.76 18.28 28.35
C ASP A 146 -11.14 17.82 26.93
N PHE A 147 -10.80 16.56 26.66
CA PHE A 147 -11.00 15.90 25.39
C PHE A 147 -11.97 14.72 25.54
N TYR A 148 -12.92 14.56 24.62
CA TYR A 148 -13.95 13.53 24.73
C TYR A 148 -14.10 12.80 23.39
N ILE A 149 -14.08 11.46 23.46
CA ILE A 149 -14.51 10.58 22.38
C ILE A 149 -15.79 9.91 22.85
N MET A 150 -16.89 10.08 22.11
CA MET A 150 -18.13 9.37 22.39
C MET A 150 -18.66 8.62 21.19
N THR A 151 -19.29 7.48 21.45
CA THR A 151 -19.96 6.69 20.43
C THR A 151 -21.46 6.92 20.48
N ARG A 152 -22.12 6.86 19.31
CA ARG A 152 -23.58 6.91 19.21
C ARG A 152 -24.07 6.25 17.93
N THR A 153 -25.27 5.66 17.95
CA THR A 153 -25.89 5.20 16.70
C THR A 153 -26.15 6.37 15.75
N SER A 154 -25.91 6.18 14.45
CA SER A 154 -26.13 7.23 13.44
C SER A 154 -27.59 7.73 13.45
N LYS A 155 -28.55 6.82 13.63
CA LYS A 155 -29.98 7.16 13.78
C LYS A 155 -30.24 8.00 15.04
N GLY A 156 -29.62 7.63 16.17
CA GLY A 156 -29.75 8.36 17.44
C GLY A 156 -29.13 9.76 17.41
N ALA A 157 -27.99 9.92 16.75
CA ALA A 157 -27.32 11.21 16.59
C ALA A 157 -28.07 12.14 15.62
N ASN A 158 -28.74 11.59 14.61
CA ASN A 158 -29.53 12.37 13.66
C ASN A 158 -30.98 12.65 14.13
N ALA A 159 -31.38 12.12 15.28
CA ALA A 159 -32.68 12.43 15.90
C ALA A 159 -32.81 13.93 16.18
N LYS A 160 -34.03 14.47 16.08
CA LYS A 160 -34.29 15.91 16.33
C LYS A 160 -33.98 16.31 17.77
N SER A 161 -34.33 15.44 18.74
CA SER A 161 -34.09 15.66 20.17
C SER A 161 -32.60 15.79 20.47
N PHE A 162 -31.78 14.85 20.00
CA PHE A 162 -30.32 14.88 20.19
C PHE A 162 -29.67 16.10 19.54
N ARG A 163 -29.99 16.39 18.27
CA ARG A 163 -29.45 17.60 17.60
C ARG A 163 -29.77 18.88 18.36
N HIS A 164 -31.00 18.99 18.88
CA HIS A 164 -31.39 20.16 19.65
C HIS A 164 -30.62 20.27 20.97
N SER A 165 -30.45 19.16 21.71
CA SER A 165 -29.68 19.17 22.97
C SER A 165 -28.19 19.43 22.77
N TRP A 166 -27.65 19.10 21.59
CA TRP A 166 -26.24 19.28 21.25
C TRP A 166 -25.90 20.62 20.62
N ASN A 167 -26.88 21.39 20.16
CA ASN A 167 -26.67 22.72 19.56
C ASN A 167 -25.69 23.63 20.33
N PRO A 168 -25.74 23.72 21.69
CA PRO A 168 -24.82 24.58 22.43
C PRO A 168 -23.35 24.14 22.37
N ASN A 169 -23.08 22.87 22.05
CA ASN A 169 -21.73 22.29 22.00
C ASN A 169 -21.19 22.19 20.57
N ASN A 170 -21.94 22.63 19.55
CA ASN A 170 -21.56 22.47 18.14
C ASN A 170 -20.17 23.04 17.82
N GLU A 171 -19.82 24.16 18.45
CA GLU A 171 -18.51 24.83 18.27
C GLU A 171 -17.33 24.00 18.79
N ASN A 172 -17.58 23.10 19.75
CA ASN A 172 -16.57 22.24 20.34
C ASN A 172 -16.45 20.89 19.62
N ILE A 173 -17.30 20.62 18.61
CA ILE A 173 -17.24 19.37 17.83
C ILE A 173 -16.13 19.48 16.80
N GLU A 174 -15.07 18.74 17.07
CA GLU A 174 -13.86 18.75 16.28
C GLU A 174 -13.93 17.74 15.11
N ALA A 175 -14.51 16.55 15.35
CA ALA A 175 -14.68 15.55 14.31
C ALA A 175 -15.93 14.68 14.49
N VAL A 176 -16.48 14.20 13.37
CA VAL A 176 -17.57 13.21 13.32
C VAL A 176 -17.20 12.11 12.34
N VAL A 177 -17.06 10.89 12.84
CA VAL A 177 -16.60 9.72 12.05
C VAL A 177 -17.70 8.69 11.98
N ALA A 178 -18.13 8.31 10.77
CA ALA A 178 -19.08 7.21 10.57
C ALA A 178 -18.36 5.87 10.44
N PHE A 179 -18.86 4.84 11.14
CA PHE A 179 -18.32 3.49 11.09
C PHE A 179 -19.41 2.42 11.27
N ASP A 180 -19.13 1.22 10.77
CA ASP A 180 -20.01 0.06 10.92
C ASP A 180 -19.60 -0.78 12.13
N SER A 181 -20.57 -1.15 12.96
CA SER A 181 -20.31 -1.95 14.16
C SER A 181 -21.47 -2.88 14.50
N TYR A 182 -21.19 -3.87 15.35
CA TYR A 182 -22.13 -4.87 15.80
C TYR A 182 -23.03 -4.34 16.91
N HIS A 183 -24.34 -4.51 16.78
CA HIS A 183 -25.33 -4.15 17.79
C HIS A 183 -26.58 -5.02 17.66
N GLN A 184 -26.99 -5.68 18.75
CA GLN A 184 -28.17 -6.57 18.80
C GLN A 184 -28.18 -7.63 17.68
N GLY A 185 -27.04 -8.29 17.45
CA GLY A 185 -26.92 -9.39 16.47
C GLY A 185 -26.82 -8.98 15.00
N GLY A 186 -26.80 -7.68 14.68
CA GLY A 186 -26.63 -7.17 13.31
C GLY A 186 -25.61 -6.03 13.21
N ILE A 187 -25.21 -5.71 11.97
CA ILE A 187 -24.34 -4.57 11.68
C ILE A 187 -25.20 -3.30 11.63
N ARG A 188 -24.81 -2.27 12.39
CA ARG A 188 -25.45 -0.95 12.43
C ARG A 188 -24.41 0.17 12.30
N LYS A 189 -24.83 1.29 11.72
CA LYS A 189 -24.02 2.50 11.57
C LYS A 189 -23.94 3.27 12.88
N HIS A 190 -22.71 3.54 13.31
CA HIS A 190 -22.38 4.32 14.48
C HIS A 190 -21.55 5.54 14.09
N LEU A 191 -21.45 6.50 15.00
CA LEU A 191 -20.63 7.67 14.91
C LEU A 191 -19.67 7.71 16.08
N PHE A 192 -18.39 8.03 15.83
CA PHE A 192 -17.56 8.69 16.83
C PHE A 192 -17.81 10.18 16.73
N ILE A 193 -18.07 10.82 17.86
CA ILE A 193 -18.15 12.27 17.99
C ILE A 193 -17.00 12.69 18.88
N ILE A 194 -16.09 13.49 18.32
CA ILE A 194 -14.95 14.04 19.04
C ILE A 194 -15.28 15.45 19.47
N VAL A 195 -15.25 15.68 20.78
CA VAL A 195 -15.48 17.00 21.39
C VAL A 195 -14.21 17.43 22.08
N ASN A 196 -13.81 18.66 21.82
CA ASN A 196 -12.59 19.20 22.35
C ASN A 196 -12.82 20.61 22.87
N ASN A 197 -12.59 20.80 24.17
CA ASN A 197 -12.78 22.08 24.86
C ASN A 197 -11.45 22.81 25.10
N THR A 198 -10.31 22.25 24.64
CA THR A 198 -8.95 22.79 24.83
C THR A 198 -8.60 23.86 23.78
N ASP A 199 -8.82 23.56 22.50
CA ASP A 199 -8.32 24.32 21.37
C ASP A 199 -9.47 24.79 20.48
N ARG A 200 -9.71 26.12 20.46
CA ARG A 200 -10.62 26.77 19.50
C ARG A 200 -9.92 27.16 18.19
N LEU A 201 -8.69 26.69 17.96
CA LEU A 201 -7.82 27.17 16.89
C LEU A 201 -8.33 26.84 15.48
N ASN A 202 -9.14 25.80 15.31
CA ASN A 202 -9.62 25.37 14.00
C ASN A 202 -11.14 25.55 13.89
N ASP A 203 -11.62 26.42 13.00
CA ASP A 203 -13.05 26.65 12.70
C ASP A 203 -13.66 25.53 11.81
N ARG A 204 -12.93 24.43 11.59
CA ARG A 204 -13.40 23.30 10.78
C ARG A 204 -13.78 22.11 11.65
N THR A 205 -14.80 21.38 11.22
CA THR A 205 -15.12 20.04 11.71
C THR A 205 -14.67 19.02 10.68
N LEU A 206 -13.92 18.01 11.13
CA LEU A 206 -13.46 16.91 10.30
C LEU A 206 -14.56 15.83 10.18
N TYR A 207 -14.88 15.45 8.96
CA TYR A 207 -15.76 14.33 8.66
C TYR A 207 -14.95 13.18 8.08
N ILE A 208 -15.18 11.96 8.57
CA ILE A 208 -14.56 10.72 8.04
C ILE A 208 -15.64 9.67 7.85
N ASN A 209 -15.64 9.00 6.70
CA ASN A 209 -16.63 7.98 6.37
C ASN A 209 -15.99 6.61 6.12
N LEU A 210 -16.20 5.68 7.07
CA LEU A 210 -15.72 4.31 6.98
C LEU A 210 -16.82 3.31 6.61
N SER A 211 -18.08 3.72 6.74
CA SER A 211 -19.25 2.89 6.48
C SER A 211 -19.51 2.74 4.99
N ASP A 212 -19.87 1.54 4.54
CA ASP A 212 -20.20 1.26 3.13
C ASP A 212 -19.15 1.71 2.09
N ASN A 213 -17.88 1.83 2.49
CA ASN A 213 -16.80 2.31 1.62
C ASN A 213 -16.10 1.14 0.89
N PRO A 214 -16.34 0.92 -0.42
CA PRO A 214 -15.69 -0.15 -1.18
C PRO A 214 -14.19 0.08 -1.38
N ALA A 215 -13.72 1.34 -1.40
CA ALA A 215 -12.32 1.67 -1.63
C ALA A 215 -11.41 1.23 -0.47
N ILE A 216 -11.96 1.08 0.73
CA ILE A 216 -11.29 0.48 1.91
C ILE A 216 -11.87 -0.89 2.26
N GLY A 217 -12.53 -1.56 1.31
CA GLY A 217 -13.17 -2.87 1.46
C GLY A 217 -12.22 -3.97 1.92
N SER A 218 -10.92 -3.82 1.66
CA SER A 218 -9.87 -4.77 2.07
C SER A 218 -9.49 -4.69 3.55
N LEU A 219 -9.91 -3.63 4.25
CA LEU A 219 -9.69 -3.42 5.68
C LEU A 219 -10.78 -4.06 6.52
N ASP A 220 -10.40 -4.75 7.59
CA ASP A 220 -11.35 -5.17 8.62
C ASP A 220 -11.86 -3.98 9.47
N ALA A 221 -12.85 -4.21 10.33
CA ALA A 221 -13.47 -3.14 11.10
C ALA A 221 -12.51 -2.44 12.10
N ILE A 222 -11.53 -3.16 12.63
CA ILE A 222 -10.53 -2.61 13.54
C ILE A 222 -9.51 -1.80 12.72
N GLU A 223 -9.03 -2.33 11.59
CA GLU A 223 -8.15 -1.64 10.65
C GLU A 223 -8.78 -0.33 10.15
N ARG A 224 -10.08 -0.31 9.84
CA ARG A 224 -10.81 0.92 9.47
C ARG A 224 -10.85 1.95 10.59
N SER A 225 -11.03 1.49 11.82
CA SER A 225 -11.05 2.35 13.01
C SER A 225 -9.68 2.97 13.27
N ILE A 226 -8.62 2.16 13.12
CA ILE A 226 -7.24 2.62 13.18
C ILE A 226 -6.96 3.67 12.09
N LEU A 227 -7.41 3.43 10.86
CA LEU A 227 -7.29 4.39 9.76
C LEU A 227 -7.92 5.75 10.11
N ALA A 228 -9.15 5.77 10.64
CA ALA A 228 -9.79 7.03 11.00
C ALA A 228 -9.10 7.76 12.15
N GLY A 229 -8.61 7.03 13.16
CA GLY A 229 -7.83 7.61 14.25
C GLY A 229 -6.56 8.30 13.71
N SER A 230 -5.85 7.62 12.81
CA SER A 230 -4.66 8.18 12.16
C SER A 230 -4.96 9.37 11.25
N ILE A 231 -6.08 9.36 10.51
CA ILE A 231 -6.50 10.53 9.70
C ILE A 231 -6.80 11.73 10.60
N TYR A 232 -7.47 11.50 11.73
CA TYR A 232 -7.74 12.56 12.71
C TYR A 232 -6.45 13.15 13.30
N LEU A 233 -5.49 12.30 13.69
CA LEU A 233 -4.19 12.77 14.19
C LEU A 233 -3.40 13.53 13.11
N SER A 234 -3.41 13.04 11.87
CA SER A 234 -2.80 13.74 10.74
C SER A 234 -3.44 15.11 10.49
N TRP A 235 -4.77 15.21 10.59
CA TRP A 235 -5.49 16.49 10.46
C TRP A 235 -5.19 17.47 11.58
N ARG A 236 -5.18 16.99 12.83
CA ARG A 236 -5.05 17.85 14.01
C ARG A 236 -3.62 18.28 14.28
N PHE A 237 -2.66 17.37 14.12
CA PHE A 237 -1.27 17.57 14.56
C PHE A 237 -0.25 17.48 13.41
N ASN A 238 -0.72 17.28 12.18
CA ASN A 238 0.15 17.01 11.02
C ASN A 238 1.11 15.84 11.24
N GLU A 239 0.63 14.81 11.96
CA GLU A 239 1.46 13.68 12.34
C GLU A 239 1.73 12.72 11.16
N PRO A 240 2.94 12.14 11.09
CA PRO A 240 3.27 11.09 10.15
C PRO A 240 2.62 9.76 10.56
N VAL A 241 2.70 8.76 9.67
CA VAL A 241 2.19 7.41 9.93
C VAL A 241 2.86 6.80 11.16
N LEU A 242 2.05 6.42 12.14
CA LEU A 242 2.52 5.90 13.42
C LEU A 242 3.24 4.56 13.30
N THR A 243 4.28 4.40 14.11
CA THR A 243 4.99 3.12 14.24
C THR A 243 4.04 2.05 14.74
N GLY A 244 3.98 0.93 14.03
CA GLY A 244 3.09 -0.16 14.39
C GLY A 244 1.67 -0.11 13.81
N THR A 245 1.38 0.84 12.94
CA THR A 245 0.16 0.82 12.15
C THR A 245 0.08 -0.48 11.31
N PRO A 246 -1.09 -1.16 11.24
CA PRO A 246 -1.26 -2.32 10.36
C PRO A 246 -0.86 -2.03 8.91
N ARG A 247 -0.22 -2.98 8.24
CA ARG A 247 0.39 -2.76 6.90
C ARG A 247 -0.60 -2.19 5.87
N LYS A 248 -1.85 -2.68 5.84
CA LYS A 248 -2.87 -2.18 4.90
C LYS A 248 -3.27 -0.74 5.19
N VAL A 249 -3.40 -0.38 6.46
CA VAL A 249 -3.72 0.99 6.91
C VAL A 249 -2.56 1.93 6.59
N ALA A 250 -1.33 1.52 6.92
CA ALA A 250 -0.13 2.29 6.60
C ALA A 250 0.00 2.53 5.08
N SER A 251 -0.36 1.55 4.24
CA SER A 251 -0.38 1.70 2.79
C SER A 251 -1.33 2.80 2.30
N ILE A 252 -2.55 2.87 2.86
CA ILE A 252 -3.50 3.94 2.52
C ILE A 252 -2.98 5.29 3.02
N LEU A 253 -2.47 5.34 4.26
CA LEU A 253 -1.94 6.58 4.84
C LEU A 253 -0.76 7.13 4.03
N ASN A 254 0.21 6.28 3.69
CA ASN A 254 1.37 6.68 2.88
C ASN A 254 1.00 7.10 1.45
N SER A 255 -0.02 6.48 0.85
CA SER A 255 -0.43 6.86 -0.51
C SER A 255 -1.27 8.15 -0.55
N GLN A 256 -2.07 8.41 0.48
CA GLN A 256 -3.06 9.50 0.48
C GLN A 256 -2.64 10.72 1.31
N PHE A 257 -1.82 10.54 2.33
CA PHE A 257 -1.51 11.56 3.35
C PHE A 257 -0.01 11.72 3.62
N ARG A 258 0.87 11.35 2.67
CA ARG A 258 2.34 11.43 2.86
C ARG A 258 2.86 12.82 3.22
N ASN A 259 2.18 13.85 2.76
CA ASN A 259 2.54 15.26 2.97
C ASN A 259 1.64 15.93 4.03
N GLY A 260 1.05 15.12 4.93
CA GLY A 260 0.07 15.59 5.91
C GLY A 260 -1.36 15.43 5.43
N TYR A 261 -2.28 16.02 6.18
CA TYR A 261 -3.70 15.92 5.88
C TYR A 261 -4.09 16.63 4.58
N ARG A 262 -4.99 16.00 3.83
CA ARG A 262 -5.76 16.60 2.75
C ARG A 262 -7.17 16.01 2.72
N ASP A 263 -8.11 16.72 2.11
CA ASP A 263 -9.44 16.16 1.85
C ASP A 263 -9.30 15.04 0.79
N VAL A 264 -9.89 13.87 1.06
CA VAL A 264 -9.84 12.69 0.18
C VAL A 264 -11.27 12.30 -0.16
N ASN A 265 -11.61 12.35 -1.45
CA ASN A 265 -12.99 12.09 -1.89
C ASN A 265 -13.45 10.70 -1.44
N GLY A 266 -14.65 10.64 -0.89
CA GLY A 266 -15.22 9.45 -0.28
C GLY A 266 -14.64 9.06 1.09
N LEU A 267 -13.48 9.54 1.51
CA LEU A 267 -12.89 9.10 2.79
C LEU A 267 -12.98 10.16 3.89
N CYS A 268 -12.57 11.39 3.63
CA CYS A 268 -12.57 12.46 4.62
C CYS A 268 -12.70 13.85 4.00
N ASN A 269 -13.27 14.78 4.77
CA ASN A 269 -13.45 16.17 4.37
C ASN A 269 -13.54 17.07 5.61
N ALA A 270 -12.74 18.13 5.68
CA ALA A 270 -12.85 19.14 6.73
C ALA A 270 -13.74 20.30 6.27
N ILE A 271 -14.77 20.67 7.01
CA ILE A 271 -15.73 21.71 6.58
C ILE A 271 -15.80 22.81 7.63
N SER A 272 -15.86 24.09 7.21
CA SER A 272 -16.07 25.20 8.15
C SER A 272 -17.39 25.01 8.92
N ARG A 273 -17.35 25.25 10.22
CA ARG A 273 -18.51 25.13 11.10
C ARG A 273 -19.61 26.12 10.72
N ALA A 274 -19.25 27.32 10.27
CA ALA A 274 -20.21 28.31 9.76
C ALA A 274 -21.02 27.81 8.55
N ALA A 275 -20.40 27.00 7.67
CA ALA A 275 -21.07 26.42 6.52
C ALA A 275 -21.96 25.21 6.89
N THR A 276 -21.72 24.61 8.07
CA THR A 276 -22.42 23.41 8.51
C THR A 276 -23.62 23.79 9.38
N GLY A 277 -24.79 23.89 8.77
CA GLY A 277 -26.03 24.07 9.54
C GLY A 277 -26.22 22.94 10.57
N SER A 278 -26.66 23.27 11.79
CA SER A 278 -26.86 22.32 12.90
C SER A 278 -27.70 21.09 12.54
N ARG A 279 -28.60 21.24 11.56
CA ARG A 279 -29.41 20.16 11.00
C ARG A 279 -28.58 18.99 10.45
N TYR A 280 -27.39 19.25 9.90
CA TYR A 280 -26.60 18.26 9.18
C TYR A 280 -25.28 17.89 9.85
N LEU A 281 -25.04 18.40 11.07
CA LEU A 281 -23.78 18.21 11.79
C LEU A 281 -23.37 16.74 11.95
N PHE A 282 -24.33 15.84 12.17
CA PHE A 282 -24.09 14.39 12.34
C PHE A 282 -24.39 13.56 11.09
N ASN A 283 -24.62 14.19 9.93
CA ASN A 283 -24.87 13.50 8.67
C ASN A 283 -23.58 13.42 7.85
N VAL A 284 -22.71 12.46 8.20
CA VAL A 284 -21.41 12.26 7.55
C VAL A 284 -21.53 12.05 6.05
N ASN A 285 -22.52 11.27 5.58
CA ASN A 285 -22.72 10.99 4.15
C ASN A 285 -22.98 12.25 3.31
N ARG A 286 -23.53 13.32 3.91
CA ARG A 286 -23.75 14.60 3.21
C ARG A 286 -22.42 15.33 2.96
N HIS A 287 -21.46 15.16 3.86
CA HIS A 287 -20.19 15.88 3.87
C HIS A 287 -19.06 15.11 3.20
N VAL A 288 -19.13 13.79 3.29
CA VAL A 288 -18.23 12.82 2.67
C VAL A 288 -19.10 11.79 1.98
N ASN A 289 -19.42 12.06 0.71
CA ASN A 289 -20.22 11.16 -0.10
C ASN A 289 -19.32 10.20 -0.89
N PHE A 290 -19.75 8.95 -0.96
CA PHE A 290 -19.21 7.99 -1.91
C PHE A 290 -19.93 8.17 -3.24
N ALA A 291 -19.27 8.74 -4.24
CA ALA A 291 -19.82 8.80 -5.60
C ALA A 291 -19.89 7.41 -6.29
N GLY A 292 -20.05 6.31 -5.53
CA GLY A 292 -19.95 4.93 -6.03
C GLY A 292 -18.55 4.52 -6.48
N LEU A 293 -17.52 5.31 -6.16
CA LEU A 293 -16.15 5.09 -6.62
C LEU A 293 -15.53 3.87 -5.92
N THR A 294 -14.92 2.97 -6.71
CA THR A 294 -14.17 1.81 -6.22
C THR A 294 -12.73 2.15 -5.80
N SER A 295 -12.29 3.38 -6.08
CA SER A 295 -10.97 3.91 -5.75
C SER A 295 -11.08 5.26 -5.03
N LEU A 296 -10.10 5.55 -4.18
CA LEU A 296 -9.92 6.89 -3.60
C LEU A 296 -9.45 7.87 -4.70
N SER A 297 -9.62 9.17 -4.47
CA SER A 297 -9.12 10.24 -5.36
C SER A 297 -7.60 10.16 -5.58
N GLU A 298 -7.11 10.84 -6.63
CA GLU A 298 -5.70 10.85 -7.10
C GLU A 298 -4.71 10.68 -5.95
N ASP A 299 -4.03 9.53 -5.92
CA ASP A 299 -3.06 9.23 -4.88
C ASP A 299 -1.71 9.91 -5.20
N HIS A 300 -0.91 10.16 -4.16
CA HIS A 300 0.33 10.89 -4.36
C HIS A 300 1.35 10.12 -5.23
N ASN A 301 1.24 8.79 -5.29
CA ASN A 301 2.14 7.98 -6.09
C ASN A 301 1.77 8.10 -7.57
N SER A 302 0.48 8.05 -7.92
CA SER A 302 0.00 8.22 -9.29
C SER A 302 0.29 9.62 -9.81
N ALA A 303 0.11 10.66 -8.97
CA ALA A 303 0.51 12.03 -9.30
C ALA A 303 2.01 12.15 -9.62
N GLU A 304 2.87 11.50 -8.83
CA GLU A 304 4.33 11.48 -9.08
C GLU A 304 4.67 10.75 -10.38
N LEU A 305 4.06 9.59 -10.65
CA LEU A 305 4.25 8.87 -11.91
C LEU A 305 3.79 9.68 -13.12
N HIS A 306 2.62 10.32 -13.03
CA HIS A 306 2.12 11.21 -14.08
C HIS A 306 3.06 12.39 -14.33
N SER A 307 3.66 12.98 -13.29
CA SER A 307 4.62 14.08 -13.46
C SER A 307 5.87 13.69 -14.28
N ILE A 308 6.20 12.40 -14.30
CA ILE A 308 7.32 11.85 -15.08
C ILE A 308 6.84 11.50 -16.49
N LEU A 309 5.68 10.86 -16.61
CA LEU A 309 5.11 10.39 -17.89
C LEU A 309 4.59 11.53 -18.77
N ASP A 310 4.20 12.66 -18.17
CA ASP A 310 3.68 13.82 -18.91
C ASP A 310 4.81 14.67 -19.54
N LYS A 311 6.08 14.29 -19.34
CA LYS A 311 7.20 14.87 -20.07
C LYS A 311 7.19 14.34 -21.51
N ASN A 312 7.45 15.19 -22.50
CA ASN A 312 7.48 14.83 -23.93
C ASN A 312 8.68 13.92 -24.33
N THR A 313 9.14 13.06 -23.43
CA THR A 313 10.29 12.16 -23.63
C THR A 313 9.84 10.70 -23.49
N SER A 314 10.26 9.85 -24.43
CA SER A 314 10.14 8.39 -24.29
C SER A 314 10.83 7.96 -23.01
N THR A 315 10.10 7.30 -22.11
CA THR A 315 10.54 7.05 -20.74
C THR A 315 10.17 5.64 -20.31
N CYS A 316 11.13 4.93 -19.71
CA CYS A 316 10.91 3.63 -19.06
C CYS A 316 10.83 3.81 -17.54
N LEU A 317 9.79 3.27 -16.92
CA LEU A 317 9.50 3.45 -15.51
C LEU A 317 9.31 2.08 -14.87
N TYR A 318 10.17 1.70 -13.92
CA TYR A 318 10.10 0.42 -13.23
C TYR A 318 9.60 0.59 -11.80
N ILE A 319 8.54 -0.11 -11.44
CA ILE A 319 7.94 -0.14 -10.10
C ILE A 319 8.20 -1.52 -9.51
N ILE A 320 9.01 -1.57 -8.46
CA ILE A 320 9.54 -2.82 -7.91
C ILE A 320 9.13 -2.98 -6.48
N GLY A 321 8.87 -4.22 -6.07
CA GLY A 321 8.54 -4.51 -4.70
C GLY A 321 8.11 -5.95 -4.53
N ASN A 322 8.10 -6.37 -3.27
CA ASN A 322 7.76 -7.72 -2.89
C ASN A 322 6.32 -8.08 -3.26
N ASN A 323 6.04 -9.38 -3.34
CA ASN A 323 4.69 -9.88 -3.58
C ASN A 323 3.72 -9.34 -2.51
N GLY A 324 2.55 -8.88 -2.97
CA GLY A 324 1.55 -8.25 -2.10
C GLY A 324 1.82 -6.78 -1.73
N ALA A 325 2.89 -6.14 -2.22
CA ALA A 325 3.15 -4.72 -1.97
C ALA A 325 2.08 -3.78 -2.56
N GLY A 326 1.31 -4.23 -3.56
CA GLY A 326 0.23 -3.46 -4.19
C GLY A 326 0.58 -2.87 -5.57
N LYS A 327 1.68 -3.30 -6.20
CA LYS A 327 2.15 -2.80 -7.51
C LYS A 327 1.08 -2.88 -8.61
N SER A 328 0.48 -4.06 -8.79
CA SER A 328 -0.57 -4.26 -9.81
C SER A 328 -1.83 -3.43 -9.53
N GLN A 329 -2.12 -3.10 -8.27
CA GLN A 329 -3.21 -2.17 -7.92
C GLN A 329 -2.85 -0.73 -8.31
N LEU A 330 -1.60 -0.32 -8.10
CA LEU A 330 -1.10 0.99 -8.55
C LEU A 330 -1.17 1.11 -10.09
N LEU A 331 -0.78 0.07 -10.85
CA LEU A 331 -0.95 0.06 -12.31
C LEU A 331 -2.42 0.12 -12.73
N GLY A 332 -3.31 -0.62 -12.06
CA GLY A 332 -4.75 -0.57 -12.34
C GLY A 332 -5.38 0.82 -12.09
N ARG A 333 -4.92 1.53 -11.05
CA ARG A 333 -5.31 2.93 -10.80
C ARG A 333 -4.79 3.85 -11.88
N LEU A 334 -3.50 3.75 -12.23
CA LEU A 334 -2.89 4.55 -13.28
C LEU A 334 -3.61 4.36 -14.62
N ALA A 335 -4.00 3.13 -14.96
CA ALA A 335 -4.83 2.84 -16.12
C ALA A 335 -6.20 3.53 -16.07
N THR A 336 -6.85 3.55 -14.90
CA THR A 336 -8.13 4.23 -14.70
C THR A 336 -8.00 5.74 -14.89
N GLU A 337 -6.91 6.33 -14.39
CA GLU A 337 -6.61 7.76 -14.54
C GLU A 337 -6.30 8.12 -16.01
N PHE A 338 -5.58 7.27 -16.75
CA PHE A 338 -5.38 7.46 -18.19
C PHE A 338 -6.70 7.47 -18.98
N ILE A 339 -7.63 6.56 -18.68
CA ILE A 339 -8.98 6.54 -19.28
C ILE A 339 -9.72 7.85 -18.97
N GLN A 340 -9.72 8.28 -17.71
CA GLN A 340 -10.40 9.52 -17.28
C GLN A 340 -9.82 10.77 -17.97
N ARG A 341 -8.50 10.80 -18.18
CA ARG A 341 -7.79 11.89 -18.85
C ARG A 341 -7.78 11.79 -20.39
N ARG A 342 -8.43 10.77 -20.96
CA ARG A 342 -8.45 10.47 -22.42
C ARG A 342 -7.05 10.39 -23.04
N LYS A 343 -6.12 9.78 -22.30
CA LYS A 343 -4.74 9.53 -22.77
C LYS A 343 -4.63 8.08 -23.24
N PRO A 344 -4.04 7.82 -24.41
CA PRO A 344 -3.92 6.47 -24.95
C PRO A 344 -2.96 5.63 -24.07
N ALA A 345 -3.43 4.48 -23.64
CA ALA A 345 -2.63 3.52 -22.88
C ALA A 345 -3.02 2.07 -23.20
N ALA A 346 -2.10 1.13 -22.98
CA ALA A 346 -2.37 -0.30 -23.13
C ALA A 346 -1.81 -1.08 -21.94
N GLY A 347 -2.62 -1.91 -21.29
CA GLY A 347 -2.23 -2.77 -20.18
C GLY A 347 -1.92 -4.20 -20.63
N ILE A 348 -0.76 -4.73 -20.30
CA ILE A 348 -0.37 -6.12 -20.57
C ILE A 348 0.04 -6.76 -19.24
N THR A 349 -0.61 -7.85 -18.86
CA THR A 349 -0.29 -8.59 -17.63
C THR A 349 -0.06 -10.07 -17.93
N LEU A 350 1.02 -10.62 -17.35
CA LEU A 350 1.28 -12.06 -17.32
C LEU A 350 0.86 -12.69 -15.99
N SER A 351 0.30 -11.90 -15.07
CA SER A 351 -0.26 -12.38 -13.82
C SER A 351 -1.59 -13.09 -14.02
N GLN A 352 -1.89 -14.08 -13.18
CA GLN A 352 -3.19 -14.78 -13.19
C GLN A 352 -4.36 -13.83 -12.88
N SER A 353 -4.11 -12.78 -12.08
CA SER A 353 -5.14 -11.79 -11.74
C SER A 353 -4.96 -10.53 -12.58
N ASN A 354 -5.86 -10.29 -13.54
CA ASN A 354 -5.91 -9.02 -14.25
C ASN A 354 -6.46 -7.92 -13.32
N ARG A 355 -5.62 -6.92 -13.02
CA ARG A 355 -5.96 -5.76 -12.19
C ARG A 355 -6.22 -4.48 -12.99
N PHE A 356 -6.13 -4.55 -14.32
CA PHE A 356 -6.53 -3.45 -15.18
C PHE A 356 -8.05 -3.30 -15.23
N PRO A 357 -8.55 -2.06 -15.44
CA PRO A 357 -9.98 -1.82 -15.56
C PRO A 357 -10.57 -2.60 -16.74
N LYS A 358 -11.75 -3.19 -16.55
CA LYS A 358 -12.56 -3.74 -17.66
C LYS A 358 -13.11 -2.54 -18.44
N ALA A 359 -12.44 -2.15 -19.52
CA ALA A 359 -12.80 -0.94 -20.25
C ALA A 359 -14.23 -1.03 -20.84
N GLN A 360 -14.97 0.08 -20.77
CA GLN A 360 -16.22 0.30 -21.54
C GLN A 360 -15.94 0.91 -22.93
N SER A 361 -14.72 1.41 -23.18
CA SER A 361 -14.28 1.96 -24.46
C SER A 361 -12.85 1.52 -24.75
N GLU A 362 -12.67 0.82 -25.88
CA GLU A 362 -11.36 0.42 -26.41
C GLU A 362 -10.58 1.60 -27.02
N GLU A 363 -11.20 2.79 -27.13
CA GLU A 363 -10.63 3.96 -27.81
C GLU A 363 -9.35 4.49 -27.13
N TYR A 364 -9.29 4.44 -25.79
CA TYR A 364 -8.18 5.01 -25.01
C TYR A 364 -7.44 3.97 -24.17
N PHE A 365 -8.03 2.79 -23.95
CA PHE A 365 -7.40 1.75 -23.15
C PHE A 365 -7.75 0.35 -23.63
N THR A 366 -6.72 -0.43 -23.94
CA THR A 366 -6.82 -1.86 -24.23
C THR A 366 -6.09 -2.66 -23.15
N SER A 367 -6.59 -3.83 -22.78
CA SER A 367 -5.93 -4.69 -21.80
C SER A 367 -5.81 -6.14 -22.26
N PHE A 368 -4.65 -6.74 -22.00
CA PHE A 368 -4.31 -8.10 -22.38
C PHE A 368 -3.85 -8.88 -21.15
N CYS A 369 -4.53 -9.99 -20.84
CA CYS A 369 -4.11 -10.92 -19.78
C CYS A 369 -3.62 -12.22 -20.42
N LEU A 370 -2.30 -12.42 -20.40
CA LEU A 370 -1.68 -13.57 -21.07
C LEU A 370 -1.88 -14.88 -20.29
N ALA A 371 -1.99 -14.81 -18.97
CA ALA A 371 -2.20 -15.98 -18.12
C ALA A 371 -3.63 -16.56 -18.21
N GLN A 372 -4.61 -15.75 -18.59
CA GLN A 372 -6.01 -16.20 -18.75
C GLN A 372 -6.30 -16.71 -20.16
N LYS A 373 -5.42 -16.46 -21.13
CA LYS A 373 -5.55 -16.96 -22.49
C LYS A 373 -5.06 -18.41 -22.57
N THR A 374 -5.84 -19.26 -23.26
CA THR A 374 -5.37 -20.61 -23.59
C THR A 374 -4.23 -20.54 -24.59
N ARG A 375 -3.36 -21.56 -24.63
CA ARG A 375 -2.30 -21.67 -25.65
C ARG A 375 -2.84 -21.49 -27.08
N GLN A 376 -4.05 -22.00 -27.34
CA GLN A 376 -4.71 -21.86 -28.64
C GLN A 376 -5.04 -20.40 -28.96
N GLN A 377 -5.57 -19.64 -28.00
CA GLN A 377 -5.87 -18.22 -28.20
C GLN A 377 -4.61 -17.38 -28.50
N HIS A 378 -3.46 -17.72 -27.90
CA HIS A 378 -2.18 -17.08 -28.26
C HIS A 378 -1.78 -17.41 -29.70
N ILE A 379 -1.87 -18.68 -30.10
CA ILE A 379 -1.57 -19.13 -31.47
C ILE A 379 -2.44 -18.43 -32.50
N ASP A 380 -3.70 -18.15 -32.17
CA ASP A 380 -4.62 -17.48 -33.10
C ASP A 380 -4.46 -15.95 -33.13
N THR A 381 -4.01 -15.32 -32.04
CA THR A 381 -3.87 -13.84 -31.98
C THR A 381 -2.56 -13.34 -32.60
N VAL A 382 -1.45 -14.05 -32.37
CA VAL A 382 -0.10 -13.58 -32.71
C VAL A 382 0.13 -13.36 -34.22
N PRO A 383 -0.34 -14.24 -35.14
CA PRO A 383 -0.15 -14.03 -36.57
C PRO A 383 -0.80 -12.74 -37.09
N GLY A 384 -1.98 -12.39 -36.59
CA GLY A 384 -2.67 -11.15 -36.93
C GLY A 384 -1.94 -9.90 -36.42
N LEU A 385 -1.40 -9.96 -35.18
CA LEU A 385 -0.53 -8.91 -34.63
C LEU A 385 0.72 -8.73 -35.50
N PHE A 386 1.36 -9.85 -35.85
CA PHE A 386 2.58 -9.87 -36.64
C PHE A 386 2.37 -9.25 -38.02
N SER A 387 1.29 -9.63 -38.70
CA SER A 387 0.93 -9.09 -40.02
C SER A 387 0.80 -7.56 -39.99
N ARG A 388 0.12 -7.00 -38.96
CA ARG A 388 0.00 -5.54 -38.80
C ARG A 388 1.33 -4.84 -38.53
N ILE A 389 2.21 -5.49 -37.77
CA ILE A 389 3.56 -4.98 -37.48
C ILE A 389 4.40 -4.94 -38.77
N CYS A 390 4.34 -6.00 -39.57
CA CYS A 390 5.10 -6.10 -40.83
C CYS A 390 4.70 -5.06 -41.88
N CYS A 391 3.46 -4.59 -41.87
CA CYS A 391 2.99 -3.51 -42.76
C CYS A 391 3.42 -2.10 -42.31
N ASN A 392 4.10 -1.93 -41.16
CA ASN A 392 4.53 -0.63 -40.68
C ASN A 392 6.07 -0.58 -40.58
N PRO A 393 6.76 0.34 -41.28
CA PRO A 393 8.22 0.32 -41.40
C PRO A 393 8.92 0.48 -40.05
N ILE A 394 8.45 1.39 -39.19
CA ILE A 394 9.09 1.66 -37.90
C ILE A 394 8.84 0.49 -36.93
N LYS A 395 7.61 -0.06 -36.92
CA LYS A 395 7.26 -1.21 -36.07
C LYS A 395 8.00 -2.48 -36.50
N LEU A 396 8.10 -2.74 -37.80
CA LEU A 396 8.87 -3.84 -38.36
C LEU A 396 10.35 -3.73 -38.00
N GLU A 397 10.97 -2.57 -38.23
CA GLU A 397 12.38 -2.35 -37.88
C GLU A 397 12.62 -2.53 -36.37
N THR A 398 11.67 -2.09 -35.55
CA THR A 398 11.72 -2.27 -34.09
C THR A 398 11.63 -3.75 -33.71
N LEU A 399 10.69 -4.49 -34.29
CA LEU A 399 10.52 -5.93 -34.07
C LEU A 399 11.78 -6.71 -34.46
N LEU A 400 12.34 -6.46 -35.64
CA LEU A 400 13.57 -7.13 -36.11
C LEU A 400 14.76 -6.82 -35.21
N ALA A 401 14.85 -5.59 -34.69
CA ALA A 401 15.88 -5.22 -33.72
C ALA A 401 15.68 -5.90 -32.34
N CYS A 402 14.43 -6.11 -31.91
CA CYS A 402 14.10 -6.87 -30.70
C CYS A 402 14.43 -8.36 -30.87
N LEU A 403 14.04 -8.98 -31.98
CA LEU A 403 14.34 -10.39 -32.28
C LEU A 403 15.84 -10.65 -32.31
N LYS A 404 16.63 -9.73 -32.87
CA LYS A 404 18.11 -9.81 -32.84
C LYS A 404 18.69 -9.81 -31.43
N ARG A 405 18.01 -9.27 -30.42
CA ARG A 405 18.44 -9.36 -29.00
C ARG A 405 18.00 -10.65 -28.32
N LEU A 406 16.97 -11.29 -28.86
CA LEU A 406 16.53 -12.62 -28.44
C LEU A 406 17.28 -13.69 -29.25
N ASP A 407 17.23 -14.94 -28.86
CA ASP A 407 17.98 -16.03 -29.52
C ASP A 407 17.38 -16.46 -30.87
N PHE A 408 16.73 -15.53 -31.59
CA PHE A 408 16.07 -15.71 -32.88
C PHE A 408 16.81 -14.95 -33.99
N THR A 409 16.72 -15.44 -35.23
CA THR A 409 17.20 -14.66 -36.39
C THR A 409 16.22 -13.53 -36.72
N GLN A 410 16.59 -12.69 -37.69
CA GLN A 410 15.71 -11.64 -38.21
C GLN A 410 14.80 -12.16 -39.33
N ASP A 411 14.96 -13.44 -39.70
CA ASP A 411 14.16 -14.07 -40.74
C ASP A 411 12.86 -14.56 -40.12
N VAL A 412 11.76 -13.92 -40.52
CA VAL A 412 10.44 -14.24 -40.01
C VAL A 412 9.52 -14.61 -41.15
N TYR A 413 8.71 -15.65 -40.94
CA TYR A 413 7.89 -16.24 -41.97
C TYR A 413 6.46 -16.40 -41.49
N LEU A 414 5.52 -16.31 -42.43
CA LEU A 414 4.14 -16.75 -42.24
C LEU A 414 3.91 -18.00 -43.10
N GLY A 415 3.37 -19.05 -42.47
CA GLY A 415 3.04 -20.30 -43.14
C GLY A 415 1.62 -20.75 -42.82
N ALA A 416 1.12 -21.77 -43.53
CA ALA A 416 -0.19 -22.35 -43.22
C ALA A 416 -0.18 -23.06 -41.86
N LYS A 417 -1.31 -22.98 -41.14
CA LYS A 417 -1.48 -23.72 -39.87
C LYS A 417 -1.35 -25.23 -40.12
N PRO A 418 -0.59 -25.97 -39.28
CA PRO A 418 -0.44 -27.40 -39.46
C PRO A 418 -1.79 -28.12 -39.26
N HIS A 419 -2.15 -28.99 -40.21
CA HIS A 419 -3.40 -29.75 -40.18
C HIS A 419 -3.46 -30.86 -39.10
N SER A 420 -2.36 -31.14 -38.38
CA SER A 420 -2.30 -32.20 -37.36
C SER A 420 -1.61 -31.73 -36.06
N LYS A 421 -1.98 -32.32 -34.92
CA LYS A 421 -1.41 -31.99 -33.58
C LYS A 421 -0.03 -32.62 -33.30
N LYS A 422 0.54 -33.38 -34.22
CA LYS A 422 1.93 -33.88 -34.09
C LYS A 422 2.89 -32.77 -34.54
N ARG A 423 4.12 -32.75 -34.02
CA ARG A 423 5.21 -31.86 -34.50
C ARG A 423 5.28 -31.99 -36.03
N ALA A 424 4.78 -30.98 -36.73
CA ALA A 424 4.76 -30.97 -38.18
C ALA A 424 6.12 -30.49 -38.67
N MET A 425 6.65 -31.10 -39.72
CA MET A 425 7.79 -30.53 -40.42
C MET A 425 7.33 -29.27 -41.14
N VAL A 426 8.10 -28.20 -41.06
CA VAL A 426 7.83 -26.95 -41.77
C VAL A 426 8.15 -27.18 -43.25
N ASP A 427 7.16 -26.99 -44.11
CA ASP A 427 7.36 -26.98 -45.56
C ASP A 427 7.86 -25.59 -45.99
N VAL A 428 9.18 -25.49 -46.19
CA VAL A 428 9.88 -24.22 -46.44
C VAL A 428 9.43 -23.56 -47.75
N GLU A 429 9.04 -24.34 -48.76
CA GLU A 429 8.61 -23.81 -50.07
C GLU A 429 7.25 -23.08 -49.99
N SER A 430 6.44 -23.40 -48.97
CA SER A 430 5.13 -22.81 -48.73
C SER A 430 5.16 -21.55 -47.84
N LEU A 431 6.34 -21.17 -47.34
CA LEU A 431 6.49 -20.04 -46.42
C LEU A 431 6.55 -18.71 -47.16
N VAL A 432 5.85 -17.72 -46.62
CA VAL A 432 5.99 -16.33 -47.06
C VAL A 432 6.98 -15.63 -46.13
N ALA A 433 8.16 -15.30 -46.68
CA ALA A 433 9.19 -14.56 -45.97
C ALA A 433 8.77 -13.09 -45.79
N MET A 434 8.89 -12.58 -44.58
CA MET A 434 8.67 -11.17 -44.27
C MET A 434 10.02 -10.46 -44.35
N GLY A 435 10.21 -9.69 -45.41
CA GLY A 435 11.43 -8.92 -45.66
C GLY A 435 11.52 -7.67 -44.78
N PRO A 436 12.62 -6.91 -44.89
CA PRO A 436 12.79 -5.65 -44.15
C PRO A 436 11.92 -4.49 -44.71
N ASP A 437 11.35 -4.63 -45.91
CA ASP A 437 10.48 -3.63 -46.52
C ASP A 437 9.00 -3.88 -46.17
N ALA A 438 8.37 -2.91 -45.51
CA ALA A 438 6.98 -3.01 -45.09
C ALA A 438 5.98 -3.00 -46.25
N THR A 439 6.34 -2.38 -47.37
CA THR A 439 5.50 -2.26 -48.58
C THR A 439 5.45 -3.60 -49.30
N GLU A 440 6.60 -4.25 -49.48
CA GLU A 440 6.69 -5.61 -50.05
C GLU A 440 5.93 -6.62 -49.18
N ASN A 441 6.06 -6.50 -47.85
CA ASN A 441 5.31 -7.32 -46.92
C ASN A 441 3.80 -7.12 -47.04
N GLU A 442 3.32 -5.88 -47.23
CA GLU A 442 1.90 -5.61 -47.42
C GLU A 442 1.36 -6.31 -48.67
N GLU A 443 2.10 -6.28 -49.78
CA GLU A 443 1.73 -6.97 -51.01
C GLU A 443 1.70 -8.49 -50.81
N ALA A 444 2.75 -9.06 -50.21
CA ALA A 444 2.83 -10.49 -49.92
C ALA A 444 1.72 -10.98 -48.97
N LEU A 445 1.25 -10.12 -48.06
CA LEU A 445 0.19 -10.43 -47.10
C LEU A 445 -1.22 -10.39 -47.69
N ARG A 446 -1.45 -9.76 -48.86
CA ARG A 446 -2.79 -9.69 -49.49
C ARG A 446 -3.33 -11.06 -49.90
N GLU A 447 -2.45 -12.00 -50.23
CA GLU A 447 -2.82 -13.35 -50.68
C GLU A 447 -2.93 -14.35 -49.53
N ILE A 448 -2.59 -13.94 -48.29
CA ILE A 448 -2.60 -14.82 -47.12
C ILE A 448 -3.88 -14.63 -46.31
N HIS A 449 -4.63 -15.72 -46.13
CA HIS A 449 -5.74 -15.75 -45.16
C HIS A 449 -5.19 -15.80 -43.72
N GLN A 450 -5.23 -14.66 -43.01
CA GLN A 450 -4.70 -14.50 -41.65
C GLN A 450 -5.26 -15.52 -40.64
N ASP A 451 -6.52 -15.93 -40.77
CA ASP A 451 -7.15 -16.93 -39.89
C ASP A 451 -6.56 -18.34 -40.03
N SER A 452 -5.89 -18.59 -41.16
CA SER A 452 -5.29 -19.87 -41.52
C SER A 452 -3.77 -19.87 -41.46
N SER A 453 -3.14 -18.74 -41.11
CA SER A 453 -1.68 -18.61 -41.02
C SER A 453 -1.15 -18.77 -39.60
N THR A 454 0.11 -19.14 -39.51
CA THR A 454 0.87 -19.23 -38.26
C THR A 454 2.24 -18.58 -38.45
N LEU A 455 2.77 -18.04 -37.36
CA LEU A 455 4.11 -17.48 -37.32
C LEU A 455 5.15 -18.61 -37.31
N VAL A 456 6.21 -18.47 -38.11
CA VAL A 456 7.37 -19.35 -38.14
C VAL A 456 8.63 -18.51 -37.91
N LEU A 457 9.48 -18.96 -36.98
CA LEU A 457 10.72 -18.30 -36.59
C LEU A 457 11.90 -19.25 -36.78
N VAL A 458 13.10 -18.68 -36.99
CA VAL A 458 14.37 -19.43 -37.04
C VAL A 458 15.19 -19.12 -35.79
N LYS A 459 15.75 -20.15 -35.15
CA LYS A 459 16.59 -20.01 -33.95
C LYS A 459 18.04 -19.74 -34.34
N LYS A 460 18.73 -18.84 -33.63
CA LYS A 460 20.14 -18.52 -33.92
C LYS A 460 21.09 -19.71 -33.84
N ASN A 461 20.81 -20.63 -32.91
CA ASN A 461 21.69 -21.78 -32.66
C ASN A 461 21.55 -22.88 -33.72
N ASP A 462 20.52 -22.81 -34.57
CA ASP A 462 20.29 -23.75 -35.66
C ASP A 462 19.56 -23.05 -36.80
N LEU A 463 20.34 -22.53 -37.76
CA LEU A 463 19.85 -21.75 -38.91
C LEU A 463 18.94 -22.55 -39.85
N ASN A 464 18.89 -23.87 -39.73
CA ASN A 464 17.98 -24.73 -40.48
C ASN A 464 16.73 -25.13 -39.67
N SER A 465 16.61 -24.65 -38.43
CA SER A 465 15.49 -24.95 -37.54
C SER A 465 14.37 -23.92 -37.69
N TYR A 466 13.47 -24.17 -38.65
CA TYR A 466 12.21 -23.46 -38.76
C TYR A 466 11.24 -24.01 -37.72
N VAL A 467 10.75 -23.15 -36.84
CA VAL A 467 9.89 -23.55 -35.72
C VAL A 467 8.57 -22.79 -35.80
N PHE A 468 7.47 -23.53 -35.86
CA PHE A 468 6.14 -22.95 -35.70
C PHE A 468 6.01 -22.29 -34.33
N TYR A 469 5.32 -21.16 -34.27
CA TYR A 469 5.00 -20.50 -33.00
C TYR A 469 4.32 -21.44 -32.00
N SER A 470 3.47 -22.36 -32.49
CA SER A 470 2.84 -23.39 -31.67
C SER A 470 3.84 -24.37 -31.05
N ASP A 471 5.02 -24.58 -31.64
CA ASP A 471 6.04 -25.54 -31.20
C ASP A 471 7.13 -24.92 -30.32
N LEU A 472 7.11 -23.60 -30.15
CA LEU A 472 7.93 -22.88 -29.18
C LEU A 472 7.61 -23.31 -27.74
N SER A 473 8.60 -23.21 -26.85
CA SER A 473 8.39 -23.34 -25.41
C SER A 473 7.46 -22.26 -24.89
N SER A 474 6.83 -22.48 -23.73
CA SER A 474 5.93 -21.48 -23.13
C SER A 474 6.61 -20.15 -22.86
N GLY A 475 7.89 -20.15 -22.44
CA GLY A 475 8.66 -18.93 -22.25
C GLY A 475 8.91 -18.17 -23.56
N GLU A 476 9.22 -18.90 -24.65
CA GLU A 476 9.39 -18.32 -25.99
C GLU A 476 8.08 -17.72 -26.51
N GLN A 477 6.96 -18.44 -26.35
CA GLN A 477 5.63 -17.94 -26.71
C GLN A 477 5.28 -16.66 -25.94
N ASN A 478 5.56 -16.64 -24.64
CA ASN A 478 5.29 -15.48 -23.79
C ASN A 478 6.09 -14.25 -24.21
N ILE A 479 7.41 -14.37 -24.46
CA ILE A 479 8.22 -13.21 -24.87
C ILE A 479 7.81 -12.71 -26.25
N ILE A 480 7.56 -13.59 -27.22
CA ILE A 480 7.12 -13.19 -28.56
C ILE A 480 5.74 -12.53 -28.52
N THR A 481 4.81 -13.06 -27.71
CA THR A 481 3.48 -12.45 -27.51
C THR A 481 3.59 -11.08 -26.83
N LEU A 482 4.41 -10.96 -25.79
CA LEU A 482 4.63 -9.69 -25.11
C LEU A 482 5.19 -8.63 -26.08
N LEU A 483 6.21 -8.98 -26.87
CA LEU A 483 6.81 -8.07 -27.84
C LEU A 483 5.81 -7.62 -28.90
N THR A 484 5.09 -8.56 -29.50
CA THR A 484 4.11 -8.25 -30.54
C THR A 484 2.98 -7.38 -30.00
N LEU A 485 2.48 -7.63 -28.78
CA LEU A 485 1.50 -6.76 -28.14
C LEU A 485 2.04 -5.36 -27.84
N CYS A 486 3.26 -5.26 -27.31
CA CYS A 486 3.89 -3.97 -27.04
C CYS A 486 4.05 -3.15 -28.32
N ILE A 487 4.58 -3.75 -29.40
CA ILE A 487 4.86 -3.05 -30.66
C ILE A 487 3.57 -2.70 -31.41
N ASP A 488 2.59 -3.61 -31.46
CA ASP A 488 1.31 -3.34 -32.13
C ASP A 488 0.56 -2.18 -31.47
N ASN A 489 0.55 -2.12 -30.13
CA ASN A 489 -0.13 -1.07 -29.37
C ASN A 489 0.73 0.19 -29.14
N ALA A 490 2.00 0.20 -29.57
CA ALA A 490 2.87 1.35 -29.44
C ALA A 490 2.65 2.33 -30.60
N ASN A 491 1.91 3.40 -30.31
CA ASN A 491 1.79 4.59 -31.16
C ASN A 491 2.40 5.77 -30.41
N ALA A 492 2.94 6.76 -31.12
CA ALA A 492 3.62 7.90 -30.48
C ALA A 492 2.72 8.57 -29.43
N GLY A 493 3.23 8.75 -28.21
CA GLY A 493 2.50 9.30 -27.07
C GLY A 493 1.64 8.31 -26.28
N THR A 494 1.57 7.03 -26.68
CA THR A 494 0.91 5.97 -25.90
C THR A 494 1.75 5.56 -24.68
N THR A 495 1.09 5.23 -23.57
CA THR A 495 1.74 4.59 -22.41
C THR A 495 1.43 3.10 -22.31
N LEU A 496 2.45 2.25 -22.32
CA LEU A 496 2.32 0.82 -22.08
C LEU A 496 2.47 0.49 -20.59
N LEU A 497 1.53 -0.25 -20.02
CA LEU A 497 1.54 -0.68 -18.62
C LEU A 497 1.78 -2.20 -18.56
N LEU A 498 2.94 -2.62 -18.07
CA LEU A 498 3.36 -4.02 -18.02
C LEU A 498 3.33 -4.52 -16.58
N ASP A 499 2.58 -5.58 -16.30
CA ASP A 499 2.47 -6.18 -14.97
C ASP A 499 3.07 -7.60 -14.96
N GLU A 500 4.19 -7.73 -14.25
CA GLU A 500 5.01 -8.93 -14.09
C GLU A 500 5.44 -9.58 -15.44
N PRO A 501 6.03 -8.81 -16.38
CA PRO A 501 6.38 -9.30 -17.72
C PRO A 501 7.48 -10.37 -17.74
N GLU A 502 8.19 -10.57 -16.64
CA GLU A 502 9.23 -11.59 -16.49
C GLU A 502 8.70 -13.00 -16.24
N ILE A 503 7.40 -13.15 -15.91
CA ILE A 503 6.84 -14.44 -15.50
C ILE A 503 7.04 -15.46 -16.61
N SER A 504 7.64 -16.61 -16.24
CA SER A 504 7.98 -17.72 -17.13
C SER A 504 9.10 -17.46 -18.15
N LEU A 505 9.80 -16.31 -18.09
CA LEU A 505 10.98 -16.06 -18.92
C LEU A 505 12.24 -16.70 -18.34
N HIS A 506 13.11 -17.21 -19.21
CA HIS A 506 14.45 -17.65 -18.82
C HIS A 506 15.30 -16.46 -18.36
N VAL A 507 16.26 -16.71 -17.46
CA VAL A 507 17.10 -15.69 -16.81
C VAL A 507 17.78 -14.76 -17.83
N SER A 508 18.29 -15.31 -18.94
CA SER A 508 18.90 -14.53 -20.03
C SER A 508 17.95 -13.49 -20.63
N TRP A 509 16.69 -13.84 -20.84
CA TRP A 509 15.70 -12.89 -21.38
C TRP A 509 15.18 -11.93 -20.33
N GLN A 510 15.12 -12.31 -19.05
CA GLN A 510 14.84 -11.36 -17.97
C GLN A 510 15.92 -10.25 -17.91
N LEU A 511 17.18 -10.61 -18.15
CA LEU A 511 18.31 -9.69 -18.21
C LEU A 511 18.27 -8.78 -19.44
N GLU A 512 17.78 -9.26 -20.59
CA GLU A 512 17.67 -8.47 -21.83
C GLU A 512 16.37 -7.65 -21.93
N LEU A 513 15.30 -8.06 -21.26
CA LEU A 513 13.99 -7.42 -21.35
C LEU A 513 14.03 -5.90 -21.11
N PRO A 514 14.77 -5.35 -20.13
CA PRO A 514 14.85 -3.90 -19.95
C PRO A 514 15.45 -3.16 -21.15
N ASN A 515 16.47 -3.74 -21.79
CA ASN A 515 17.08 -3.16 -22.99
C ASN A 515 16.10 -3.19 -24.17
N ILE A 516 15.32 -4.28 -24.28
CA ILE A 516 14.30 -4.41 -25.32
C ILE A 516 13.16 -3.40 -25.09
N LEU A 517 12.71 -3.22 -23.86
CA LEU A 517 11.68 -2.22 -23.53
C LEU A 517 12.19 -0.79 -23.79
N SER A 518 13.44 -0.47 -23.45
CA SER A 518 14.06 0.82 -23.79
C SER A 518 14.12 1.05 -25.30
N LEU A 519 14.48 0.03 -26.07
CA LEU A 519 14.51 0.08 -27.52
C LEU A 519 13.12 0.37 -28.12
N ILE A 520 12.08 -0.31 -27.63
CA ILE A 520 10.69 -0.08 -28.04
C ILE A 520 10.24 1.35 -27.68
N SER A 521 10.54 1.78 -26.45
CA SER A 521 10.23 3.12 -25.93
C SER A 521 10.82 4.22 -26.82
N GLU A 522 12.11 4.12 -27.13
CA GLU A 522 12.83 5.11 -27.94
C GLU A 522 12.39 5.11 -29.40
N LYS A 523 12.34 3.93 -30.05
CA LYS A 523 12.01 3.83 -31.48
C LYS A 523 10.57 4.20 -31.82
N LEU A 524 9.63 3.91 -30.92
CA LEU A 524 8.19 4.13 -31.15
C LEU A 524 7.65 5.36 -30.41
N HIS A 525 8.51 6.12 -29.73
CA HIS A 525 8.15 7.32 -28.96
C HIS A 525 7.00 7.06 -27.96
N VAL A 526 7.12 5.97 -27.20
CA VAL A 526 6.15 5.57 -26.17
C VAL A 526 6.76 5.67 -24.77
N SER A 527 5.90 5.71 -23.76
CA SER A 527 6.32 5.51 -22.37
C SER A 527 5.97 4.10 -21.92
N ILE A 528 6.80 3.47 -21.08
CA ILE A 528 6.56 2.11 -20.59
C ILE A 528 6.65 2.13 -19.06
N VAL A 529 5.60 1.67 -18.38
CA VAL A 529 5.57 1.49 -16.92
C VAL A 529 5.51 0.00 -16.62
N THR A 530 6.53 -0.53 -15.97
CA THR A 530 6.68 -1.96 -15.66
C THR A 530 6.61 -2.20 -14.16
N ALA A 531 5.61 -2.93 -13.68
CA ALA A 531 5.62 -3.52 -12.35
C ALA A 531 6.28 -4.89 -12.38
N THR A 532 7.26 -5.11 -11.49
CA THR A 532 8.03 -6.35 -11.43
C THR A 532 8.47 -6.67 -10.01
N HIS A 533 8.65 -7.94 -9.69
CA HIS A 533 9.34 -8.38 -8.47
C HIS A 533 10.75 -8.94 -8.75
N SER A 534 11.20 -8.87 -10.01
CA SER A 534 12.48 -9.44 -10.42
C SER A 534 13.65 -8.47 -10.20
N PRO A 535 14.66 -8.84 -9.38
CA PRO A 535 15.89 -8.06 -9.25
C PRO A 535 16.71 -8.03 -10.54
N LEU A 536 16.52 -9.00 -11.43
CA LEU A 536 17.27 -9.11 -12.69
C LEU A 536 16.88 -7.99 -13.65
N LEU A 537 15.58 -7.66 -13.74
CA LEU A 537 15.10 -6.58 -14.62
C LEU A 537 15.69 -5.23 -14.21
N ILE A 538 15.68 -4.89 -12.92
CA ILE A 538 16.18 -3.57 -12.49
C ILE A 538 17.68 -3.43 -12.64
N SER A 539 18.43 -4.50 -12.38
CA SER A 539 19.90 -4.46 -12.42
C SER A 539 20.43 -4.19 -13.83
N ASN A 540 19.67 -4.58 -14.85
CA ASN A 540 19.99 -4.35 -16.26
C ASN A 540 19.16 -3.25 -16.92
N ALA A 541 18.36 -2.50 -16.15
CA ALA A 541 17.62 -1.37 -16.70
C ALA A 541 18.60 -0.26 -17.14
N PRO A 542 18.48 0.27 -18.37
CA PRO A 542 19.31 1.36 -18.85
C PRO A 542 19.33 2.57 -17.91
N LEU A 543 20.36 3.42 -18.04
CA LEU A 543 20.49 4.62 -17.20
C LEU A 543 19.73 5.82 -17.79
N LEU A 544 19.73 5.95 -19.12
CA LEU A 544 19.09 7.06 -19.81
C LEU A 544 17.57 6.88 -19.81
N ASN A 545 16.83 7.97 -19.60
CA ASN A 545 15.36 8.03 -19.62
C ASN A 545 14.64 6.91 -18.85
N THR A 546 15.29 6.40 -17.81
CA THR A 546 14.81 5.27 -17.03
C THR A 546 14.72 5.65 -15.56
N HIS A 547 13.52 5.50 -15.00
CA HIS A 547 13.24 5.79 -13.60
C HIS A 547 12.82 4.52 -12.88
N CYS A 548 13.45 4.23 -11.76
CA CYS A 548 13.18 3.04 -10.98
C CYS A 548 12.67 3.43 -9.60
N PHE A 549 11.64 2.74 -9.12
CA PHE A 549 11.02 3.00 -7.84
C PHE A 549 10.82 1.71 -7.06
N ARG A 550 11.07 1.76 -5.76
CA ARG A 550 10.67 0.73 -4.80
C ARG A 550 9.31 1.12 -4.24
N PHE A 551 8.32 0.28 -4.45
CA PHE A 551 6.99 0.41 -3.89
C PHE A 551 6.84 -0.48 -2.66
N GLU A 552 6.71 0.15 -1.49
CA GLU A 552 6.61 -0.56 -0.21
C GLU A 552 5.62 0.16 0.70
N ILE A 553 4.65 -0.60 1.21
CA ILE A 553 3.63 -0.11 2.16
C ILE A 553 3.03 1.23 1.68
N GLY A 554 2.57 1.27 0.43
CA GLY A 554 1.90 2.43 -0.16
C GLY A 554 2.78 3.65 -0.44
N LYS A 555 4.10 3.54 -0.26
CA LYS A 555 5.07 4.59 -0.57
C LYS A 555 5.89 4.22 -1.79
N LEU A 556 6.00 5.16 -2.73
CA LEU A 556 6.91 5.09 -3.87
C LEU A 556 8.24 5.76 -3.48
N ASN A 557 9.34 5.00 -3.49
CA ASN A 557 10.68 5.49 -3.17
C ASN A 557 11.58 5.41 -4.40
N TYR A 558 12.12 6.53 -4.88
CA TYR A 558 13.03 6.53 -6.03
C TYR A 558 14.33 5.75 -5.75
N ILE A 559 14.76 4.96 -6.73
CA ILE A 559 15.99 4.17 -6.70
C ILE A 559 17.02 4.86 -7.58
N ALA A 560 18.03 5.45 -6.96
CA ALA A 560 19.15 6.07 -7.65
C ALA A 560 19.89 5.04 -8.53
N PRO A 561 20.42 5.45 -9.71
CA PRO A 561 21.24 4.62 -10.60
C PRO A 561 22.33 3.79 -9.90
N GLU A 562 23.00 4.37 -8.92
CA GLU A 562 24.11 3.74 -8.20
C GLU A 562 23.71 2.48 -7.42
N LYS A 563 22.43 2.38 -7.01
CA LYS A 563 21.91 1.23 -6.27
C LYS A 563 21.53 0.05 -7.17
N ARG A 564 21.57 0.24 -8.50
CA ARG A 564 21.19 -0.75 -9.53
C ARG A 564 22.38 -1.44 -10.18
N ARG A 565 23.60 -1.21 -9.69
CA ARG A 565 24.85 -1.62 -10.36
C ARG A 565 25.06 -3.13 -10.47
N SER A 566 24.49 -3.90 -9.56
CA SER A 566 24.58 -5.36 -9.60
C SER A 566 23.30 -6.01 -9.07
N VAL A 567 23.08 -7.27 -9.46
CA VAL A 567 21.99 -8.10 -8.94
C VAL A 567 22.16 -8.32 -7.43
N GLU A 568 23.39 -8.55 -6.99
CA GLU A 568 23.76 -8.76 -5.59
C GLU A 568 23.44 -7.54 -4.71
N THR A 569 23.83 -6.34 -5.16
CA THR A 569 23.50 -5.06 -4.52
C THR A 569 22.00 -4.82 -4.51
N SER A 570 21.31 -5.11 -5.61
CA SER A 570 19.86 -4.94 -5.73
C SER A 570 19.11 -5.85 -4.75
N LEU A 571 19.51 -7.12 -4.62
CA LEU A 571 18.91 -8.07 -3.68
C LEU A 571 18.94 -7.55 -2.23
N VAL A 572 20.08 -7.04 -1.78
CA VAL A 572 20.23 -6.54 -0.41
C VAL A 572 19.59 -5.16 -0.25
N SER A 573 19.91 -4.21 -1.14
CA SER A 573 19.54 -2.80 -0.97
C SER A 573 18.10 -2.46 -1.40
N ILE A 574 17.55 -3.19 -2.37
CA ILE A 574 16.23 -2.92 -2.95
C ILE A 574 15.20 -3.94 -2.46
N PHE A 575 15.58 -5.23 -2.35
CA PHE A 575 14.65 -6.30 -1.95
C PHE A 575 14.78 -6.71 -0.47
N ASN A 576 15.70 -6.11 0.29
CA ASN A 576 15.99 -6.47 1.67
C ASN A 576 16.22 -7.98 1.87
N THR A 577 16.88 -8.62 0.91
CA THR A 577 17.10 -10.07 0.89
C THR A 577 18.58 -10.37 1.06
N TYR A 578 18.92 -11.07 2.14
CA TYR A 578 20.28 -11.57 2.40
C TYR A 578 20.50 -12.93 1.75
N SER A 579 21.71 -13.14 1.22
CA SER A 579 22.21 -14.44 0.79
C SER A 579 23.68 -14.57 1.22
N PRO A 580 24.10 -15.65 1.90
CA PRO A 580 25.46 -15.78 2.46
C PRO A 580 26.60 -15.74 1.45
N LEU A 581 26.33 -16.01 0.17
CA LEU A 581 27.34 -15.98 -0.89
C LEU A 581 27.37 -14.65 -1.65
N ASN A 582 26.55 -13.69 -1.23
CA ASN A 582 26.46 -12.38 -1.86
C ASN A 582 27.63 -11.48 -1.40
N LYS A 583 28.36 -10.86 -2.34
CA LYS A 583 29.52 -10.02 -2.02
C LYS A 583 29.14 -8.64 -1.49
N GLU A 584 27.88 -8.23 -1.60
CA GLU A 584 27.40 -6.91 -1.19
C GLU A 584 27.70 -6.61 0.28
N VAL A 585 27.61 -7.60 1.19
CA VAL A 585 27.95 -7.37 2.60
C VAL A 585 29.41 -6.93 2.73
N TYR A 586 30.31 -7.67 2.07
CA TYR A 586 31.73 -7.37 2.06
C TYR A 586 32.02 -6.03 1.40
N GLU A 587 31.50 -5.81 0.19
CA GLU A 587 31.73 -4.58 -0.58
C GLU A 587 31.18 -3.35 0.15
N ARG A 588 30.03 -3.46 0.81
CA ARG A 588 29.44 -2.36 1.57
C ARG A 588 30.23 -2.05 2.83
N CYS A 589 30.68 -3.06 3.59
CA CYS A 589 31.56 -2.87 4.73
C CYS A 589 32.89 -2.21 4.30
N ALA A 590 33.53 -2.74 3.27
CA ALA A 590 34.78 -2.20 2.73
C ALA A 590 34.61 -0.77 2.22
N ARG A 591 33.52 -0.47 1.51
CA ARG A 591 33.20 0.86 1.00
C ARG A 591 32.98 1.87 2.12
N LEU A 592 32.18 1.55 3.14
CA LEU A 592 31.91 2.47 4.25
C LEU A 592 33.17 2.76 5.07
N VAL A 593 33.97 1.74 5.37
CA VAL A 593 35.25 1.90 6.07
C VAL A 593 36.26 2.67 5.19
N GLY A 594 36.36 2.36 3.90
CA GLY A 594 37.26 3.06 2.98
C GLY A 594 36.87 4.53 2.77
N GLN A 595 35.58 4.84 2.64
CA GLN A 595 35.09 6.21 2.50
C GLN A 595 35.36 7.05 3.74
N THR A 596 35.17 6.48 4.94
CA THR A 596 35.46 7.16 6.21
C THR A 596 36.96 7.39 6.40
N ILE A 597 37.81 6.42 6.09
CA ILE A 597 39.28 6.58 6.15
C ILE A 597 39.78 7.63 5.14
N ASN A 598 39.32 7.56 3.88
CA ASN A 598 39.77 8.49 2.84
C ASN A 598 39.38 9.93 3.14
N LYS A 599 38.14 10.15 3.59
CA LYS A 599 37.69 11.50 3.97
C LYS A 599 38.43 12.01 5.21
N ARG A 600 38.80 11.14 6.15
CA ARG A 600 39.59 11.55 7.32
C ARG A 600 40.95 12.11 6.90
N ASN A 601 41.55 11.47 5.90
CA ASN A 601 42.84 11.89 5.36
C ASN A 601 42.73 13.07 4.38
N SER A 602 41.52 13.53 4.07
CA SER A 602 41.27 14.68 3.19
C SER A 602 41.24 15.99 3.98
N GLU A 603 41.58 17.10 3.33
CA GLU A 603 41.60 18.44 3.95
C GLU A 603 40.25 18.87 4.55
N ALA A 604 39.13 18.30 4.07
CA ALA A 604 37.78 18.60 4.56
C ALA A 604 37.44 17.89 5.90
N GLY A 605 38.20 16.87 6.31
CA GLY A 605 37.88 16.01 7.45
C GLY A 605 36.57 15.22 7.29
N VAL A 606 36.24 14.41 8.29
CA VAL A 606 34.95 13.68 8.35
C VAL A 606 34.07 14.30 9.42
N SER A 607 32.81 14.59 9.09
CA SER A 607 31.85 15.07 10.07
C SER A 607 31.26 13.91 10.90
N THR A 608 30.88 14.22 12.15
CA THR A 608 30.19 13.26 13.04
C THR A 608 28.88 12.75 12.43
N SER A 609 28.14 13.58 11.70
CA SER A 609 26.90 13.18 11.02
C SER A 609 27.11 12.13 9.93
N GLU A 610 28.22 12.19 9.19
CA GLU A 610 28.53 11.19 8.15
C GLU A 610 28.95 9.84 8.74
N LEU A 611 29.65 9.87 9.87
CA LEU A 611 29.97 8.66 10.63
C LEU A 611 28.69 8.04 11.20
N ASP A 612 27.78 8.85 11.71
CA ASP A 612 26.48 8.41 12.22
C ASP A 612 25.62 7.76 11.11
N ASP A 613 25.57 8.35 9.91
CA ASP A 613 24.89 7.72 8.75
C ASP A 613 25.53 6.37 8.37
N SER A 614 26.85 6.30 8.36
CA SER A 614 27.57 5.04 8.06
C SER A 614 27.29 3.96 9.11
N LEU A 615 27.20 4.33 10.40
CA LEU A 615 26.84 3.42 11.48
C LEU A 615 25.38 2.95 11.37
N GLU A 616 24.47 3.83 10.99
CA GLU A 616 23.07 3.49 10.75
C GLU A 616 22.92 2.50 9.58
N GLN A 617 23.66 2.71 8.48
CA GLN A 617 23.69 1.77 7.36
C GLN A 617 24.21 0.39 7.76
N LEU A 618 25.28 0.31 8.56
CA LEU A 618 25.81 -0.97 9.05
C LEU A 618 24.86 -1.64 10.04
N LYS A 619 24.15 -0.87 10.86
CA LYS A 619 23.12 -1.39 11.76
C LYS A 619 21.96 -1.99 10.97
N SER A 620 21.46 -1.29 9.95
CA SER A 620 20.42 -1.80 9.05
C SER A 620 20.86 -3.09 8.35
N LEU A 621 22.12 -3.16 7.90
CA LEU A 621 22.68 -4.37 7.29
C LEU A 621 22.74 -5.53 8.28
N ALA A 622 23.17 -5.28 9.53
CA ALA A 622 23.19 -6.28 10.58
C ALA A 622 21.79 -6.83 10.86
N GLU A 623 20.79 -5.96 11.01
CA GLU A 623 19.39 -6.34 11.23
C GLU A 623 18.84 -7.18 10.07
N LEU A 624 19.20 -6.85 8.83
CA LEU A 624 18.81 -7.62 7.64
C LEU A 624 19.42 -9.02 7.64
N VAL A 625 20.69 -9.16 8.02
CA VAL A 625 21.38 -10.45 8.12
C VAL A 625 20.76 -11.29 9.24
N THR A 626 20.53 -10.71 10.42
CA THR A 626 19.97 -11.44 11.57
C THR A 626 18.51 -11.86 11.37
N ASN A 627 17.72 -11.06 10.66
CA ASN A 627 16.30 -11.34 10.39
C ASN A 627 16.09 -12.21 9.15
N SER A 628 17.16 -12.61 8.46
CA SER A 628 17.07 -13.45 7.27
C SER A 628 16.68 -14.88 7.62
N SER A 629 15.99 -15.57 6.72
CA SER A 629 15.56 -16.97 6.90
C SER A 629 16.67 -17.99 6.59
N VAL A 630 17.94 -17.56 6.61
CA VAL A 630 19.07 -18.39 6.20
C VAL A 630 19.63 -19.13 7.41
N ASP A 631 20.28 -20.27 7.17
CA ASP A 631 20.93 -21.03 8.23
C ASP A 631 21.99 -20.19 8.96
N HIS A 632 21.68 -19.84 10.20
CA HIS A 632 22.53 -19.03 11.07
C HIS A 632 23.75 -19.80 11.61
N GLN A 633 23.85 -21.11 11.35
CA GLN A 633 24.99 -21.95 11.75
C GLN A 633 26.02 -22.12 10.62
N GLY A 634 25.80 -21.51 9.46
CA GLY A 634 26.76 -21.56 8.35
C GLY A 634 28.00 -20.71 8.62
N ALA A 635 29.20 -21.27 8.40
CA ALA A 635 30.48 -20.56 8.56
C ALA A 635 30.56 -19.22 7.80
N ARG A 636 29.83 -19.11 6.67
CA ARG A 636 29.76 -17.88 5.89
C ARG A 636 28.87 -16.81 6.53
N TYR A 637 27.75 -17.19 7.14
CA TYR A 637 26.92 -16.28 7.91
C TYR A 637 27.69 -15.69 9.10
N GLU A 638 28.42 -16.54 9.83
CA GLU A 638 29.27 -16.10 10.95
C GLU A 638 30.34 -15.10 10.47
N SER A 639 31.02 -15.40 9.37
CA SER A 639 31.99 -14.49 8.75
C SER A 639 31.39 -13.14 8.38
N ASP A 640 30.18 -13.11 7.82
CA ASP A 640 29.52 -11.86 7.40
C ASP A 640 29.07 -11.03 8.62
N VAL A 641 28.53 -11.68 9.66
CA VAL A 641 28.20 -11.01 10.93
C VAL A 641 29.45 -10.45 11.60
N GLU A 642 30.55 -11.22 11.64
CA GLU A 642 31.82 -10.77 12.19
C GLU A 642 32.38 -9.57 11.41
N LEU A 643 32.29 -9.59 10.08
CA LEU A 643 32.74 -8.50 9.22
C LEU A 643 31.94 -7.21 9.48
N ILE A 644 30.61 -7.30 9.59
CA ILE A 644 29.77 -6.14 9.92
C ILE A 644 30.14 -5.58 11.29
N ASN A 645 30.35 -6.44 12.29
CA ASN A 645 30.76 -6.01 13.62
C ASN A 645 32.14 -5.32 13.62
N LYS A 646 33.11 -5.88 12.90
CA LYS A 646 34.44 -5.27 12.73
C LYS A 646 34.36 -3.90 12.06
N ALA A 647 33.57 -3.77 11.00
CA ALA A 647 33.35 -2.49 10.31
C ALA A 647 32.69 -1.45 11.24
N ARG A 648 31.69 -1.86 12.04
CA ARG A 648 31.04 -0.98 13.02
C ARG A 648 32.02 -0.49 14.08
N LEU A 649 32.82 -1.39 14.66
CA LEU A 649 33.83 -1.04 15.67
C LEU A 649 34.86 -0.05 15.11
N ALA A 650 35.30 -0.25 13.86
CA ALA A 650 36.24 0.67 13.20
C ALA A 650 35.66 2.09 13.07
N ILE A 651 34.39 2.22 12.64
CA ILE A 651 33.73 3.53 12.49
C ILE A 651 33.41 4.16 13.86
N ILE A 652 33.04 3.37 14.87
CA ILE A 652 32.83 3.86 16.25
C ILE A 652 34.12 4.42 16.84
N ALA A 653 35.24 3.72 16.68
CA ALA A 653 36.54 4.19 17.15
C ALA A 653 36.92 5.54 16.49
N MET A 654 36.73 5.66 15.17
CA MET A 654 36.94 6.92 14.46
C MET A 654 36.01 8.04 14.94
N ARG A 655 34.75 7.73 15.25
CA ARG A 655 33.80 8.70 15.79
C ARG A 655 34.22 9.22 17.17
N GLN A 656 34.73 8.35 18.03
CA GLN A 656 35.25 8.74 19.35
C GLN A 656 36.46 9.66 19.20
N GLU A 657 37.41 9.31 18.34
CA GLU A 657 38.59 10.13 18.06
C GLU A 657 38.24 11.52 17.50
N VAL A 658 37.23 11.62 16.61
CA VAL A 658 36.77 12.91 16.05
C VAL A 658 36.01 13.74 17.08
N ALA A 659 35.32 13.11 18.03
CA ALA A 659 34.61 13.80 19.12
C ALA A 659 35.56 14.32 20.21
N ASP A 660 36.73 13.71 20.36
CA ASP A 660 37.74 14.06 21.37
C ASP A 660 38.77 15.11 20.89
N VAL A 661 38.63 15.65 19.67
CA VAL A 661 39.46 16.78 19.20
C VAL A 661 39.03 18.06 19.94
N PRO A 662 39.90 18.70 20.75
CA PRO A 662 39.57 19.96 21.40
C PRO A 662 39.36 21.05 20.34
N ILE A 663 38.29 21.84 20.48
CA ILE A 663 38.00 23.03 19.67
C ILE A 663 39.13 24.06 19.82
#